data_AF-A0A947B9A6-F1
#
_entry.id   AF-A0A947B9A6-F1
#
_cell.length_a   1.000
_cell.length_b   1.000
_cell.length_c   1.000
_cell.angle_alpha   90.00
_cell.angle_beta   90.00
_cell.angle_gamma   90.00
#
_symmetry.space_group_name_H-M   'P 1'
#
loop_
_entity.id
_entity.type
_entity.pdbx_description
1 polymer ?
#
loop_
_entity_poly.entity_id
_entity_poly.type
_entity_poly.pdbx_seq_one_letter_code
_entity_poly.pdbx_strand_id
1 'polypeptide(L)'
;MLYLPGPPALSSFRLQKLLDEIRTQLSRVLSLTARFVHFVHLSDSNRSLTEVEQARLAAILDYGEGGGDDSGYASLSPMRVEYVHPTVPADEGAKGQLILVAPRPGTVSPWSSKASDIARHCGFTAIARIERGIAFHVDTDDGAPVTGEALEAIEALLHDPMTQAVFHDFHGIDALFAHADPAPLRRITLSGQDGKDSDRRLAALEAANHDLGLALSHDEIGYLADGFARLGRDPSDVELMMFAQVNSEHCRHKIFNAGWVIDGVSQEHSLFGMIRHTYANARDNSHILGAYADNSAVMQGDPNTDRTETAAGARLFYPDPASRCYGYMPGDAHILMKVETHNHPTAISPYPGAATGSGGEIRDEAATGRGARAKAGLTGFSVSNLRIPGFEQPWEKDWGKPARIASALGIMREAPIGAAGFNNEFGRPALLGYFRTFEASITNSVTDGGQEIRGYHKPIMIAGGMGNIRAEQITKRELPADAPIIVLGGPAMLIGLGGGAASSVTSGATKAALDFASVQRDNPEMQRRCQEVIDRCWQMGESNPILSVHDVGAGGLSNALPELVHGGGRGGHFELRAIPNDDPGMSPLALWCNESQERYVLAVVPQQLDLFLDLCQKERCPCAVVGKTTEALHLRLADDFASQHHDGKVTHHAALPIDISLDFLLGNPPRMVRDVTRISSASQRDAGAGAPPRERPKKRPDEEFTLH
;
A
#
# COMPACT_ATOMS: atom_id res chain seq x y z
N MET A 1 19.97 -24.46 -2.29
CA MET A 1 19.21 -23.82 -1.19
C MET A 1 19.56 -24.51 0.12
N LEU A 2 19.56 -23.79 1.25
CA LEU A 2 19.78 -24.35 2.58
C LEU A 2 18.50 -24.27 3.41
N TYR A 3 18.30 -25.26 4.28
CA TYR A 3 17.18 -25.33 5.21
C TYR A 3 17.72 -25.26 6.64
N LEU A 4 17.20 -24.34 7.44
CA LEU A 4 17.59 -24.23 8.85
C LEU A 4 16.35 -24.28 9.73
N PRO A 5 16.27 -25.22 10.69
CA PRO A 5 15.18 -25.23 11.66
C PRO A 5 15.24 -23.96 12.50
N GLY A 6 14.07 -23.40 12.79
CA GLY A 6 13.89 -22.25 13.65
C GLY A 6 13.30 -22.61 15.01
N PRO A 7 13.07 -21.60 15.86
CA PRO A 7 12.44 -21.77 17.16
C PRO A 7 10.95 -22.19 17.01
N PRO A 8 10.29 -22.60 18.12
CA PRO A 8 8.84 -22.82 18.13
C PRO A 8 8.09 -21.60 17.58
N ALA A 9 7.14 -21.82 16.67
CA ALA A 9 6.44 -20.75 15.97
C ALA A 9 5.22 -20.21 16.74
N LEU A 10 4.67 -21.01 17.65
CA LEU A 10 3.45 -20.70 18.39
C LEU A 10 3.62 -21.06 19.87
N SER A 11 3.10 -20.21 20.74
CA SER A 11 3.02 -20.48 22.18
C SER A 11 1.99 -21.58 22.48
N SER A 12 2.08 -22.15 23.69
CA SER A 12 1.20 -23.25 24.14
C SER A 12 -0.29 -22.89 24.03
N PHE A 13 -0.70 -21.68 24.40
CA PHE A 13 -2.11 -21.27 24.31
C PHE A 13 -2.61 -21.17 22.86
N ARG A 14 -1.75 -20.73 21.91
CA ARG A 14 -2.11 -20.64 20.49
C ARG A 14 -2.24 -22.03 19.87
N LEU A 15 -1.30 -22.93 20.19
CA LEU A 15 -1.36 -24.32 19.76
C LEU A 15 -2.60 -25.02 20.31
N GLN A 16 -2.90 -24.85 21.60
CA GLN A 16 -4.08 -25.45 22.22
C GLN A 16 -5.36 -24.94 21.56
N LYS A 17 -5.47 -23.63 21.31
CA LYS A 17 -6.64 -23.05 20.63
C LYS A 17 -6.83 -23.63 19.22
N LEU A 18 -5.77 -23.68 18.41
CA LEU A 18 -5.84 -24.28 17.08
C LEU A 18 -6.18 -25.77 17.14
N LEU A 19 -5.60 -26.50 18.09
CA LEU A 19 -5.88 -27.92 18.29
C LEU A 19 -7.34 -28.16 18.68
N ASP A 20 -7.90 -27.32 19.56
CA ASP A 20 -9.31 -27.40 19.95
C ASP A 20 -10.23 -27.11 18.74
N GLU A 21 -9.92 -26.10 17.93
CA GLU A 21 -10.63 -25.79 16.68
C GLU A 21 -10.55 -26.96 15.68
N ILE A 22 -9.35 -27.52 15.46
CA ILE A 22 -9.14 -28.70 14.60
C ILE A 22 -9.96 -29.89 15.11
N ARG A 23 -9.99 -30.14 16.42
CA ARG A 23 -10.73 -31.25 17.04
C ARG A 23 -12.24 -31.13 16.90
N THR A 24 -12.78 -29.93 16.68
CA THR A 24 -14.20 -29.77 16.33
C THR A 24 -14.54 -30.37 14.96
N GLN A 25 -13.56 -30.44 14.06
CA GLN A 25 -13.70 -31.02 12.71
C GLN A 25 -13.19 -32.46 12.65
N LEU A 26 -12.11 -32.76 13.38
CA LEU A 26 -11.45 -34.07 13.38
C LEU A 26 -10.94 -34.42 14.78
N SER A 27 -11.77 -35.12 15.56
CA SER A 27 -11.49 -35.47 16.96
C SER A 27 -10.28 -36.38 17.17
N ARG A 28 -9.86 -37.13 16.14
CA ARG A 28 -8.71 -38.06 16.19
C ARG A 28 -7.33 -37.38 16.22
N VAL A 29 -7.26 -36.04 16.06
CA VAL A 29 -6.00 -35.29 16.17
C VAL A 29 -5.56 -35.21 17.64
N LEU A 30 -4.42 -35.83 17.95
CA LEU A 30 -3.85 -35.89 19.29
C LEU A 30 -3.01 -34.67 19.64
N SER A 31 -2.17 -34.22 18.72
CA SER A 31 -1.29 -33.08 18.97
C SER A 31 -1.00 -32.29 17.71
N LEU A 32 -0.69 -31.01 17.92
CA LEU A 32 -0.23 -30.09 16.89
C LEU A 32 1.04 -29.44 17.41
N THR A 33 2.12 -29.50 16.63
CA THR A 33 3.33 -28.72 16.88
C THR A 33 3.58 -27.76 15.73
N ALA A 34 4.26 -26.65 15.99
CA ALA A 34 4.58 -25.65 14.98
C ALA A 34 5.98 -25.08 15.21
N ARG A 35 6.83 -25.12 14.19
CA ARG A 35 8.18 -24.55 14.23
C ARG A 35 8.45 -23.69 13.01
N PHE A 36 9.22 -22.62 13.19
CA PHE A 36 9.73 -21.90 12.04
C PHE A 36 10.72 -22.77 11.28
N VAL A 37 10.77 -22.59 9.96
CA VAL A 37 11.83 -23.10 9.10
C VAL A 37 12.30 -21.97 8.22
N HIS A 38 13.61 -21.84 8.08
CA HIS A 38 14.25 -20.80 7.27
C HIS A 38 14.80 -21.41 5.98
N PHE A 39 14.55 -20.73 4.87
CA PHE A 39 15.01 -21.10 3.53
C PHE A 39 16.04 -20.08 3.08
N VAL A 40 17.29 -20.50 2.88
CA VAL A 40 18.39 -19.60 2.51
C VAL A 40 18.83 -19.91 1.08
N HIS A 41 18.56 -18.96 0.19
CA HIS A 41 18.97 -19.03 -1.21
C HIS A 41 20.32 -18.34 -1.39
N LEU A 42 21.27 -19.06 -1.99
CA LEU A 42 22.61 -18.55 -2.27
C LEU A 42 22.65 -17.94 -3.68
N SER A 43 23.47 -16.90 -3.86
CA SER A 43 23.65 -16.23 -5.16
C SER A 43 24.37 -17.09 -6.20
N ASP A 44 25.19 -18.05 -5.76
CA ASP A 44 25.82 -19.07 -6.59
C ASP A 44 25.47 -20.45 -6.04
N SER A 45 24.80 -21.27 -6.87
CA SER A 45 24.38 -22.62 -6.51
C SER A 45 25.55 -23.60 -6.31
N ASN A 46 26.74 -23.29 -6.84
CA ASN A 46 27.95 -24.09 -6.65
C ASN A 46 28.75 -23.68 -5.40
N ARG A 47 28.37 -22.58 -4.74
CA ARG A 47 29.07 -22.09 -3.55
C ARG A 47 28.45 -22.68 -2.28
N SER A 48 29.31 -23.16 -1.38
CA SER A 48 28.94 -23.47 0.00
C SER A 48 29.35 -22.37 0.96
N LEU A 49 28.61 -22.21 2.06
CA LEU A 49 29.03 -21.37 3.19
C LEU A 49 30.18 -22.04 3.94
N THR A 50 31.20 -21.27 4.33
CA THR A 50 32.29 -21.71 5.22
C THR A 50 31.80 -21.95 6.65
N GLU A 51 32.41 -22.81 7.45
CA GLU A 51 31.98 -23.09 8.84
C GLU A 51 31.71 -21.81 9.68
N VAL A 52 32.52 -20.77 9.48
CA VAL A 52 32.34 -19.46 10.14
C VAL A 52 31.07 -18.74 9.66
N GLU A 53 30.80 -18.76 8.35
CA GLU A 53 29.57 -18.22 7.77
C GLU A 53 28.35 -19.02 8.24
N GLN A 54 28.47 -20.34 8.33
CA GLN A 54 27.41 -21.22 8.82
C GLN A 54 27.06 -20.93 10.28
N ALA A 55 28.06 -20.83 11.16
CA ALA A 55 27.88 -20.49 12.57
C ALA A 55 27.25 -19.10 12.75
N ARG A 56 27.69 -18.11 11.95
CA ARG A 56 27.10 -16.76 11.97
C ARG A 56 25.65 -16.77 11.47
N LEU A 57 25.34 -17.55 10.44
CA LEU A 57 23.99 -17.68 9.89
C LEU A 57 23.05 -18.32 10.92
N ALA A 58 23.51 -19.36 11.60
CA ALA A 58 22.78 -19.97 12.70
C ALA A 58 22.51 -18.95 13.82
N ALA A 59 23.51 -18.15 14.21
CA ALA A 59 23.35 -17.14 15.26
C ALA A 59 22.34 -16.04 14.91
N ILE A 60 22.26 -15.58 13.64
CA ILE A 60 21.26 -14.57 13.24
C ILE A 60 19.85 -15.14 13.06
N LEU A 61 19.72 -16.47 12.92
CA LEU A 61 18.44 -17.17 12.79
C LEU A 61 17.97 -17.84 14.09
N ASP A 62 18.72 -17.67 15.18
CA ASP A 62 18.35 -18.04 16.54
C ASP A 62 17.70 -16.84 17.26
N TYR A 63 16.39 -16.91 17.47
CA TYR A 63 15.58 -15.82 18.03
C TYR A 63 14.33 -16.36 18.74
N GLY A 64 13.56 -15.48 19.40
CA GLY A 64 12.26 -15.82 20.01
C GLY A 64 12.31 -16.38 21.43
N GLU A 65 11.14 -16.63 22.02
CA GLU A 65 11.01 -17.20 23.38
C GLU A 65 11.45 -18.67 23.37
N GLY A 66 12.56 -18.96 24.08
CA GLY A 66 13.27 -20.24 24.05
C GLY A 66 14.73 -20.13 23.59
N GLY A 67 15.12 -19.03 22.95
CA GLY A 67 16.50 -18.72 22.55
C GLY A 67 17.37 -18.09 23.65
N GLY A 68 16.92 -18.16 24.92
CA GLY A 68 17.53 -17.40 26.00
C GLY A 68 17.12 -17.85 27.40
N ASP A 69 17.11 -19.16 27.67
CA ASP A 69 17.22 -19.60 29.05
C ASP A 69 18.69 -19.50 29.47
N ASP A 70 18.93 -18.68 30.49
CA ASP A 70 20.19 -18.49 31.22
C ASP A 70 20.58 -19.75 32.04
N SER A 71 20.26 -20.93 31.51
CA SER A 71 20.67 -22.24 32.01
C SER A 71 21.73 -22.86 31.08
N GLY A 72 22.86 -22.18 31.03
CA GLY A 72 24.11 -22.78 30.56
C GLY A 72 24.30 -22.78 29.03
N TYR A 73 25.24 -21.95 28.59
CA TYR A 73 26.11 -22.23 27.45
C TYR A 73 26.79 -23.61 27.65
N ALA A 74 26.06 -24.71 27.44
CA ALA A 74 26.60 -26.06 27.53
C ALA A 74 25.70 -27.19 26.96
N SER A 75 24.42 -26.99 26.59
CA SER A 75 23.57 -28.13 26.19
C SER A 75 22.92 -28.07 24.81
N LEU A 76 23.14 -27.02 24.03
CA LEU A 76 23.16 -27.22 22.57
C LEU A 76 24.60 -27.61 22.25
N SER A 77 24.91 -28.91 22.35
CA SER A 77 25.94 -29.48 21.47
C SER A 77 25.72 -28.85 20.10
N PRO A 78 26.76 -28.39 19.38
CA PRO A 78 26.57 -27.90 18.03
C PRO A 78 25.86 -29.02 17.30
N MET A 79 24.54 -28.87 17.12
CA MET A 79 23.76 -29.76 16.32
C MET A 79 24.49 -29.61 15.00
N ARG A 80 25.17 -30.66 14.57
CA ARG A 80 25.80 -30.67 13.26
C ARG A 80 24.65 -30.27 12.34
N VAL A 81 24.69 -29.03 11.87
CA VAL A 81 23.85 -28.59 10.78
C VAL A 81 24.43 -29.40 9.64
N GLU A 82 23.95 -30.64 9.48
CA GLU A 82 24.19 -31.35 8.24
C GLU A 82 23.57 -30.46 7.18
N TYR A 83 24.42 -30.01 6.26
CA TYR A 83 24.00 -29.33 5.05
C TYR A 83 23.32 -30.39 4.19
N VAL A 84 22.06 -30.71 4.52
CA VAL A 84 21.36 -31.82 3.90
C VAL A 84 20.78 -31.38 2.56
N HIS A 85 21.38 -31.88 1.48
CA HIS A 85 20.70 -32.05 0.19
C HIS A 85 19.52 -33.04 0.36
N PRO A 86 18.45 -32.93 -0.45
CA PRO A 86 17.07 -32.71 -0.01
C PRO A 86 16.47 -33.85 0.85
N THR A 87 16.89 -33.96 2.11
CA THR A 87 16.13 -34.70 3.12
C THR A 87 15.85 -33.79 4.29
N VAL A 88 14.54 -33.62 4.55
CA VAL A 88 13.87 -32.98 5.68
C VAL A 88 14.78 -32.80 6.91
N PRO A 89 14.88 -31.59 7.51
CA PRO A 89 15.50 -31.45 8.81
C PRO A 89 14.80 -32.40 9.77
N ALA A 90 15.48 -33.46 10.19
CA ALA A 90 14.96 -34.36 11.21
C ALA A 90 14.93 -33.57 12.52
N ASP A 91 13.77 -33.01 12.86
CA ASP A 91 13.49 -32.59 14.23
C ASP A 91 13.41 -33.90 15.03
N GLU A 92 14.49 -34.27 15.72
CA GLU A 92 14.59 -35.46 16.57
C GLU A 92 13.52 -35.37 17.68
N GLY A 93 12.27 -35.71 17.35
CA GLY A 93 11.11 -35.54 18.23
C GLY A 93 9.79 -35.17 17.54
N ALA A 94 9.81 -34.65 16.31
CA ALA A 94 8.58 -34.33 15.59
C ALA A 94 7.88 -35.62 15.09
N LYS A 95 6.69 -35.87 15.62
CA LYS A 95 5.79 -36.96 15.19
C LYS A 95 4.59 -36.36 14.46
N GLY A 96 4.07 -37.11 13.48
CA GLY A 96 2.88 -36.73 12.72
C GLY A 96 3.15 -36.26 11.30
N GLN A 97 2.07 -35.99 10.57
CA GLN A 97 2.08 -35.53 9.18
C GLN A 97 2.53 -34.06 9.10
N LEU A 98 3.46 -33.75 8.19
CA LEU A 98 3.92 -32.40 7.92
C LEU A 98 2.89 -31.61 7.10
N ILE A 99 2.63 -30.38 7.53
CA ILE A 99 1.95 -29.33 6.78
C ILE A 99 2.85 -28.09 6.86
N LEU A 100 3.55 -27.78 5.77
CA LEU A 100 4.44 -26.64 5.67
C LEU A 100 3.68 -25.44 5.09
N VAL A 101 3.61 -24.35 5.86
CA VAL A 101 3.01 -23.08 5.42
C VAL A 101 4.12 -22.08 5.11
N ALA A 102 4.12 -21.51 3.91
CA ALA A 102 5.09 -20.50 3.51
C ALA A 102 4.39 -19.40 2.67
N PRO A 103 5.05 -18.26 2.39
CA PRO A 103 4.52 -17.28 1.45
C PRO A 103 4.19 -17.93 0.10
N ARG A 104 3.23 -17.38 -0.63
CA ARG A 104 2.93 -17.87 -1.98
C ARG A 104 4.14 -17.70 -2.91
N PRO A 105 4.43 -18.67 -3.79
CA PRO A 105 5.38 -18.48 -4.88
C PRO A 105 5.06 -17.21 -5.69
N GLY A 106 6.11 -16.48 -6.07
CA GLY A 106 5.98 -15.17 -6.72
C GLY A 106 5.78 -13.99 -5.75
N THR A 107 5.76 -14.23 -4.43
CA THR A 107 5.75 -13.15 -3.43
C THR A 107 7.00 -13.21 -2.55
N VAL A 108 7.40 -12.06 -2.01
CA VAL A 108 8.53 -11.93 -1.09
C VAL A 108 8.01 -11.33 0.21
N SER A 109 8.13 -12.03 1.34
CA SER A 109 7.58 -11.52 2.60
C SER A 109 8.34 -10.27 3.09
N PRO A 110 7.71 -9.36 3.86
CA PRO A 110 8.43 -8.26 4.52
C PRO A 110 9.53 -8.77 5.47
N TRP A 111 9.31 -9.95 6.08
CA TRP A 111 10.31 -10.63 6.88
C TRP A 111 11.55 -10.99 6.04
N SER A 112 11.36 -11.50 4.82
CA SER A 112 12.42 -11.87 3.90
C SER A 112 13.28 -10.70 3.48
N SER A 113 12.67 -9.54 3.16
CA SER A 113 13.42 -8.30 2.90
C SER A 113 14.30 -7.94 4.10
N LYS A 114 13.73 -7.86 5.31
CA LYS A 114 14.48 -7.47 6.52
C LYS A 114 15.56 -8.48 6.92
N ALA A 115 15.27 -9.78 6.85
CA ALA A 115 16.22 -10.85 7.16
C ALA A 115 17.39 -10.88 6.16
N SER A 116 17.10 -10.64 4.87
CA SER A 116 18.12 -10.53 3.84
C SER A 116 18.98 -9.27 4.02
N ASP A 117 18.40 -8.13 4.44
CA ASP A 117 19.15 -6.93 4.82
C ASP A 117 20.10 -7.21 6.00
N ILE A 118 19.62 -7.89 7.05
CA ILE A 118 20.44 -8.29 8.20
C ILE A 118 21.62 -9.16 7.75
N ALA A 119 21.38 -10.18 6.91
CA ALA A 119 22.45 -11.03 6.40
C ALA A 119 23.51 -10.23 5.64
N ARG A 120 23.09 -9.32 4.75
CA ARG A 120 24.02 -8.45 4.02
C ARG A 120 24.83 -7.57 4.97
N HIS A 121 24.22 -7.01 6.01
CA HIS A 121 24.91 -6.21 7.02
C HIS A 121 25.85 -7.02 7.94
N CYS A 122 25.56 -8.30 8.13
CA CYS A 122 26.47 -9.24 8.79
C CYS A 122 27.61 -9.73 7.88
N GLY A 123 27.75 -9.18 6.67
CA GLY A 123 28.85 -9.44 5.75
C GLY A 123 28.64 -10.64 4.82
N PHE A 124 27.43 -11.19 4.72
CA PHE A 124 27.14 -12.27 3.78
C PHE A 124 27.04 -11.73 2.35
N THR A 125 27.95 -12.16 1.48
CA THR A 125 27.88 -11.94 0.03
C THR A 125 27.29 -13.13 -0.73
N ALA A 126 27.27 -14.30 -0.07
CA ALA A 126 26.76 -15.54 -0.63
C ALA A 126 25.24 -15.62 -0.63
N ILE A 127 24.58 -14.94 0.29
CA ILE A 127 23.14 -15.07 0.52
C ILE A 127 22.44 -14.08 -0.39
N ALA A 128 21.65 -14.60 -1.32
CA ALA A 128 20.80 -13.79 -2.19
C ALA A 128 19.52 -13.39 -1.47
N ARG A 129 18.88 -14.35 -0.79
CA ARG A 129 17.62 -14.11 -0.06
C ARG A 129 17.39 -15.15 1.03
N ILE A 130 16.74 -14.73 2.11
CA ILE A 130 16.27 -15.61 3.19
C ILE A 130 14.75 -15.51 3.26
N GLU A 131 14.04 -16.64 3.29
CA GLU A 131 12.59 -16.69 3.51
C GLU A 131 12.26 -17.57 4.73
N ARG A 132 11.04 -17.44 5.26
CA ARG A 132 10.58 -18.21 6.43
C ARG A 132 9.22 -18.85 6.18
N GLY A 133 9.09 -20.10 6.61
CA GLY A 133 7.81 -20.82 6.72
C GLY A 133 7.56 -21.32 8.14
N ILE A 134 6.42 -21.98 8.32
CA ILE A 134 6.03 -22.68 9.55
C ILE A 134 5.77 -24.14 9.18
N ALA A 135 6.55 -25.05 9.75
CA ALA A 135 6.29 -26.48 9.66
C ALA A 135 5.36 -26.89 10.82
N PHE A 136 4.12 -27.23 10.48
CA PHE A 136 3.18 -27.86 11.39
C PHE A 136 3.32 -29.38 11.32
N HIS A 137 3.29 -30.06 12.47
CA HIS A 137 3.14 -31.51 12.50
C HIS A 137 1.85 -31.87 13.22
N VAL A 138 1.01 -32.64 12.52
CA VAL A 138 -0.31 -33.10 12.98
C VAL A 138 -0.21 -34.59 13.31
N ASP A 139 -0.36 -34.92 14.59
CA ASP A 139 -0.33 -36.30 15.07
C ASP A 139 -1.74 -36.81 15.34
N THR A 140 -2.03 -38.06 14.99
CA THR A 140 -3.35 -38.70 15.15
C THR A 140 -3.27 -39.93 16.04
N ASP A 141 -4.39 -40.29 16.67
CA ASP A 141 -4.45 -41.41 17.63
C ASP A 141 -4.17 -42.79 17.02
N ASP A 142 -4.49 -42.94 15.74
CA ASP A 142 -4.27 -44.12 14.92
C ASP A 142 -2.94 -44.08 14.13
N GLY A 143 -2.21 -42.97 14.19
CA GLY A 143 -1.01 -42.71 13.38
C GLY A 143 -1.25 -42.63 11.87
N ALA A 144 -2.50 -42.65 11.42
CA ALA A 144 -2.84 -42.57 10.00
C ALA A 144 -2.88 -41.12 9.51
N PRO A 145 -2.38 -40.82 8.30
CA PRO A 145 -2.40 -39.45 7.77
C PRO A 145 -3.83 -38.91 7.64
N VAL A 146 -3.96 -37.59 7.72
CA VAL A 146 -5.19 -36.87 7.40
C VAL A 146 -5.21 -36.59 5.88
N THR A 147 -6.35 -36.87 5.25
CA THR A 147 -6.52 -36.77 3.79
C THR A 147 -7.92 -36.24 3.44
N GLY A 148 -8.10 -35.73 2.21
CA GLY A 148 -9.40 -35.28 1.69
C GLY A 148 -9.93 -34.04 2.40
N GLU A 149 -11.26 -33.93 2.50
CA GLU A 149 -11.94 -32.75 3.08
C GLU A 149 -11.45 -32.40 4.50
N ALA A 150 -11.07 -33.42 5.29
CA ALA A 150 -10.55 -33.19 6.64
C ALA A 150 -9.17 -32.50 6.63
N LEU A 151 -8.32 -32.81 5.65
CA LEU A 151 -7.03 -32.14 5.50
C LEU A 151 -7.23 -30.70 5.02
N GLU A 152 -8.08 -30.48 4.02
CA GLU A 152 -8.41 -29.15 3.50
C GLU A 152 -8.97 -28.22 4.60
N ALA A 153 -9.81 -28.77 5.48
CA ALA A 153 -10.40 -28.02 6.59
C ALA A 153 -9.37 -27.66 7.68
N ILE A 154 -8.40 -28.54 7.96
CA ILE A 154 -7.25 -28.24 8.82
C ILE A 154 -6.37 -27.16 8.18
N GLU A 155 -6.04 -27.31 6.89
CA GLU A 155 -5.19 -26.35 6.17
C GLU A 155 -5.79 -24.95 6.16
N ALA A 156 -7.11 -24.83 5.97
CA ALA A 156 -7.84 -23.57 6.04
C ALA A 156 -7.74 -22.87 7.42
N LEU A 157 -7.42 -23.60 8.50
CA LEU A 157 -7.17 -23.02 9.83
C LEU A 157 -5.71 -22.61 10.03
N LEU A 158 -4.77 -23.21 9.28
CA LEU A 158 -3.32 -23.05 9.49
C LEU A 158 -2.69 -21.96 8.62
N HIS A 159 -3.35 -21.50 7.56
CA HIS A 159 -2.81 -20.49 6.65
C HIS A 159 -3.84 -19.46 6.20
N ASP A 160 -3.34 -18.29 5.79
CA ASP A 160 -4.10 -17.29 5.04
C ASP A 160 -3.96 -17.55 3.53
N PRO A 161 -5.03 -17.96 2.81
CA PRO A 161 -4.96 -18.26 1.38
C PRO A 161 -4.66 -17.03 0.50
N MET A 162 -4.79 -15.82 1.05
CA MET A 162 -4.50 -14.59 0.31
C MET A 162 -2.99 -14.30 0.26
N THR A 163 -2.22 -14.77 1.23
CA THR A 163 -0.79 -14.44 1.38
C THR A 163 0.13 -15.67 1.41
N GLN A 164 -0.39 -16.84 1.78
CA GLN A 164 0.36 -18.07 2.04
C GLN A 164 -0.08 -19.23 1.14
N ALA A 165 0.77 -20.24 1.06
CA ALA A 165 0.51 -21.51 0.39
C ALA A 165 0.90 -22.66 1.33
N VAL A 166 0.26 -23.82 1.12
CA VAL A 166 0.53 -25.05 1.86
C VAL A 166 1.32 -26.02 0.99
N PHE A 167 2.30 -26.66 1.60
CA PHE A 167 3.12 -27.74 1.04
C PHE A 167 3.08 -28.93 2.01
N HIS A 168 3.03 -30.16 1.49
CA HIS A 168 2.98 -31.37 2.34
C HIS A 168 4.38 -31.98 2.58
N ASP A 169 5.38 -31.43 1.91
CA ASP A 169 6.79 -31.75 2.06
C ASP A 169 7.63 -30.50 1.69
N PHE A 170 8.94 -30.67 1.57
CA PHE A 170 9.85 -29.60 1.14
C PHE A 170 10.00 -29.53 -0.40
N HIS A 171 9.36 -30.43 -1.15
CA HIS A 171 9.41 -30.41 -2.61
C HIS A 171 8.61 -29.23 -3.15
N GLY A 172 9.16 -28.53 -4.13
CA GLY A 172 8.53 -27.35 -4.73
C GLY A 172 8.72 -26.04 -3.95
N ILE A 173 9.32 -26.07 -2.75
CA ILE A 173 9.61 -24.85 -1.99
C ILE A 173 10.68 -23.97 -2.67
N ASP A 174 11.51 -24.55 -3.55
CA ASP A 174 12.41 -23.81 -4.44
C ASP A 174 11.66 -22.82 -5.35
N ALA A 175 10.36 -23.03 -5.62
CA ALA A 175 9.53 -22.10 -6.37
C ALA A 175 9.39 -20.73 -5.70
N LEU A 176 9.64 -20.63 -4.38
CA LEU A 176 9.74 -19.35 -3.69
C LEU A 176 10.88 -18.49 -4.22
N PHE A 177 11.92 -19.10 -4.80
CA PHE A 177 13.15 -18.46 -5.29
C PHE A 177 13.32 -18.52 -6.80
N ALA A 178 12.31 -18.96 -7.54
CA ALA A 178 12.36 -19.02 -8.98
C ALA A 178 12.55 -17.61 -9.57
N HIS A 179 13.51 -17.49 -10.49
CA HIS A 179 13.69 -16.31 -11.32
C HIS A 179 13.07 -16.59 -12.69
N ALA A 180 12.27 -15.65 -13.17
CA ALA A 180 11.75 -15.65 -14.53
C ALA A 180 12.46 -14.56 -15.34
N ASP A 181 12.64 -14.81 -16.63
CA ASP A 181 13.07 -13.77 -17.57
C ASP A 181 11.99 -12.67 -17.66
N PRO A 182 12.37 -11.40 -17.86
CA PRO A 182 11.41 -10.31 -17.99
C PRO A 182 10.37 -10.58 -19.08
N ALA A 183 9.08 -10.53 -18.72
CA ALA A 183 8.01 -10.71 -19.69
C ALA A 183 8.02 -9.57 -20.75
N PRO A 184 7.71 -9.86 -22.03
CA PRO A 184 7.82 -8.89 -23.11
C PRO A 184 6.72 -7.82 -23.04
N LEU A 185 6.99 -6.66 -23.66
CA LEU A 185 5.99 -5.62 -23.92
C LEU A 185 4.88 -6.15 -24.84
N ARG A 186 3.61 -5.86 -24.52
CA ARG A 186 2.46 -6.18 -25.39
C ARG A 186 1.97 -4.92 -26.11
N ARG A 187 1.65 -5.05 -27.40
CA ARG A 187 0.98 -4.03 -28.21
C ARG A 187 -0.46 -4.46 -28.49
N ILE A 188 -1.39 -3.51 -28.48
CA ILE A 188 -2.79 -3.76 -28.87
C ILE A 188 -2.98 -3.30 -30.31
N THR A 189 -3.07 -4.25 -31.23
CA THR A 189 -3.23 -3.95 -32.65
C THR A 189 -4.58 -3.29 -32.93
N LEU A 190 -4.56 -2.03 -33.35
CA LEU A 190 -5.76 -1.27 -33.65
C LEU A 190 -6.25 -1.49 -35.10
N SER A 191 -5.39 -1.89 -36.03
CA SER A 191 -5.77 -2.05 -37.44
C SER A 191 -5.08 -3.20 -38.17
N GLY A 192 -5.78 -3.79 -39.15
CA GLY A 192 -5.14 -4.51 -40.25
C GLY A 192 -4.84 -3.52 -41.37
N GLN A 193 -3.56 -3.35 -41.71
CA GLN A 193 -2.89 -2.65 -42.84
C GLN A 193 -3.44 -1.33 -43.45
N ASP A 194 -4.73 -0.95 -43.35
CA ASP A 194 -5.31 0.15 -44.12
C ASP A 194 -5.90 1.33 -43.29
N GLY A 195 -5.86 1.26 -41.95
CA GLY A 195 -6.06 2.42 -41.05
C GLY A 195 -7.43 3.14 -41.05
N LYS A 196 -8.43 2.69 -41.84
CA LYS A 196 -9.70 3.42 -42.07
C LYS A 196 -10.91 2.89 -41.29
N ASP A 197 -10.81 1.76 -40.62
CA ASP A 197 -11.96 1.13 -39.95
C ASP A 197 -12.05 1.57 -38.47
N SER A 198 -12.90 2.56 -38.19
CA SER A 198 -13.09 3.09 -36.83
C SER A 198 -13.71 2.07 -35.89
N ASP A 199 -14.62 1.24 -36.39
CA ASP A 199 -15.36 0.26 -35.59
C ASP A 199 -14.42 -0.85 -35.11
N ARG A 200 -13.49 -1.27 -35.97
CA ARG A 200 -12.47 -2.27 -35.59
C ARG A 200 -11.50 -1.77 -34.52
N ARG A 201 -11.13 -0.48 -34.55
CA ARG A 201 -10.26 0.13 -33.51
C ARG A 201 -10.96 0.16 -32.16
N LEU A 202 -12.23 0.56 -32.15
CA LEU A 202 -13.06 0.56 -30.95
C LEU A 202 -13.19 -0.86 -30.39
N ALA A 203 -13.50 -1.85 -31.24
CA ALA A 203 -13.61 -3.25 -30.82
C ALA A 203 -12.30 -3.81 -30.21
N ALA A 204 -11.14 -3.45 -30.77
CA ALA A 204 -9.84 -3.86 -30.23
C ALA A 204 -9.58 -3.26 -28.83
N LEU A 205 -9.94 -1.99 -28.63
CA LEU A 205 -9.81 -1.32 -27.34
C LEU A 205 -10.86 -1.80 -26.32
N GLU A 206 -12.07 -2.14 -26.74
CA GLU A 206 -13.08 -2.78 -25.89
C GLU A 206 -12.62 -4.16 -25.41
N ALA A 207 -12.02 -4.95 -26.30
CA ALA A 207 -11.42 -6.22 -25.93
C ALA A 207 -10.26 -6.02 -24.94
N ALA A 208 -9.36 -5.06 -25.19
CA ALA A 208 -8.27 -4.74 -24.26
C ALA A 208 -8.78 -4.22 -22.90
N ASN A 209 -9.86 -3.42 -22.89
CA ASN A 209 -10.51 -2.93 -21.67
C ASN A 209 -11.00 -4.08 -20.80
N HIS A 210 -11.62 -5.10 -21.41
CA HIS A 210 -12.08 -6.29 -20.71
C HIS A 210 -10.90 -7.19 -20.27
N ASP A 211 -9.94 -7.45 -21.16
CA ASP A 211 -8.82 -8.36 -20.91
C ASP A 211 -7.87 -7.86 -19.82
N LEU A 212 -7.58 -6.55 -19.83
CA LEU A 212 -6.68 -5.90 -18.88
C LEU A 212 -7.41 -5.33 -17.65
N GLY A 213 -8.75 -5.37 -17.63
CA GLY A 213 -9.56 -4.85 -16.52
C GLY A 213 -9.43 -3.32 -16.33
N LEU A 214 -9.39 -2.55 -17.43
CA LEU A 214 -9.11 -1.12 -17.39
C LEU A 214 -10.29 -0.27 -16.85
N ALA A 215 -11.50 -0.82 -16.85
CA ALA A 215 -12.73 -0.15 -16.41
C ALA A 215 -12.99 1.21 -17.11
N LEU A 216 -12.61 1.33 -18.38
CA LEU A 216 -12.82 2.52 -19.20
C LEU A 216 -14.29 2.64 -19.63
N SER A 217 -14.79 3.87 -19.65
CA SER A 217 -16.08 4.23 -20.24
C SER A 217 -16.02 4.26 -21.78
N HIS A 218 -17.18 4.24 -22.43
CA HIS A 218 -17.27 4.32 -23.89
C HIS A 218 -16.59 5.58 -24.46
N ASP A 219 -16.77 6.73 -23.80
CA ASP A 219 -16.16 8.00 -24.23
C ASP A 219 -14.62 7.97 -24.10
N GLU A 220 -14.09 7.32 -23.07
CA GLU A 220 -12.64 7.14 -22.88
C GLU A 220 -12.04 6.20 -23.92
N ILE A 221 -12.77 5.15 -24.29
CA ILE A 221 -12.37 4.26 -25.39
C ILE A 221 -12.32 5.02 -26.72
N GLY A 222 -13.34 5.86 -27.00
CA GLY A 222 -13.34 6.74 -28.18
C GLY A 222 -12.18 7.73 -28.18
N TYR A 223 -11.89 8.36 -27.03
CA TYR A 223 -10.75 9.27 -26.87
C TYR A 223 -9.41 8.59 -27.19
N LEU A 224 -9.19 7.39 -26.68
CA LEU A 224 -7.99 6.59 -26.96
C LEU A 224 -7.91 6.19 -28.43
N ALA A 225 -9.04 5.75 -29.02
CA ALA A 225 -9.10 5.36 -30.42
C ALA A 225 -8.67 6.50 -31.35
N ASP A 226 -9.17 7.72 -31.11
CA ASP A 226 -8.82 8.91 -31.88
C ASP A 226 -7.39 9.38 -31.59
N GLY A 227 -6.95 9.29 -30.34
CA GLY A 227 -5.58 9.62 -29.93
C GLY A 227 -4.53 8.79 -30.65
N PHE A 228 -4.65 7.47 -30.59
CA PHE A 228 -3.72 6.57 -31.25
C PHE A 228 -3.85 6.60 -32.78
N ALA A 229 -5.01 6.98 -33.33
CA ALA A 229 -5.15 7.32 -34.74
C ALA A 229 -4.21 8.45 -35.16
N ARG A 230 -4.22 9.56 -34.40
CA ARG A 230 -3.41 10.75 -34.68
C ARG A 230 -1.93 10.45 -34.52
N LEU A 231 -1.57 9.60 -33.57
CA LEU A 231 -0.20 9.14 -33.37
C LEU A 231 0.27 8.16 -34.47
N GLY A 232 -0.65 7.59 -35.26
CA GLY A 232 -0.31 6.69 -36.36
C GLY A 232 0.33 5.37 -35.92
N ARG A 233 0.10 4.92 -34.68
CA ARG A 233 0.69 3.69 -34.12
C ARG A 233 -0.24 3.01 -33.13
N ASP A 234 0.03 1.73 -32.88
CA ASP A 234 -0.65 0.95 -31.86
C ASP A 234 -0.19 1.36 -30.43
N PRO A 235 -1.11 1.37 -29.45
CA PRO A 235 -0.78 1.56 -28.04
C PRO A 235 -0.06 0.33 -27.48
N SER A 236 0.82 0.57 -26.50
CA SER A 236 1.23 -0.49 -25.60
C SER A 236 0.16 -0.77 -24.54
N ASP A 237 0.19 -1.96 -23.96
CA ASP A 237 -0.58 -2.28 -22.76
C ASP A 237 -0.23 -1.33 -21.60
N VAL A 238 1.04 -0.94 -21.45
CA VAL A 238 1.50 0.05 -20.46
C VAL A 238 0.78 1.38 -20.60
N GLU A 239 0.69 1.92 -21.82
CA GLU A 239 0.03 3.19 -22.11
C GLU A 239 -1.47 3.14 -21.77
N LEU A 240 -2.14 2.04 -22.09
CA LEU A 240 -3.57 1.87 -21.79
C LEU A 240 -3.81 1.70 -20.29
N MET A 241 -2.98 0.91 -19.59
CA MET A 241 -3.09 0.72 -18.15
C MET A 241 -2.80 2.02 -17.40
N MET A 242 -1.73 2.73 -17.76
CA MET A 242 -1.39 4.03 -17.19
C MET A 242 -2.55 5.02 -17.38
N PHE A 243 -3.09 5.14 -18.61
CA PHE A 243 -4.24 6.01 -18.87
C PHE A 243 -5.45 5.64 -18.00
N ALA A 244 -5.75 4.35 -17.85
CA ALA A 244 -6.86 3.87 -17.04
C ALA A 244 -6.71 4.19 -15.54
N GLN A 245 -5.50 4.04 -14.99
CA GLN A 245 -5.25 4.39 -13.58
C GLN A 245 -5.34 5.90 -13.36
N VAL A 246 -4.62 6.69 -14.18
CA VAL A 246 -4.60 8.16 -14.12
C VAL A 246 -5.99 8.76 -14.30
N ASN A 247 -6.87 8.12 -15.08
CA ASN A 247 -8.23 8.57 -15.33
C ASN A 247 -9.30 7.76 -14.57
N SER A 248 -8.93 6.99 -13.55
CA SER A 248 -9.88 6.31 -12.68
C SER A 248 -10.71 7.29 -11.84
N GLU A 249 -11.84 6.83 -11.26
CA GLU A 249 -12.60 7.67 -10.32
C GLU A 249 -11.76 8.02 -9.08
N HIS A 250 -10.94 7.07 -8.62
CA HIS A 250 -10.05 7.24 -7.48
C HIS A 250 -9.03 8.37 -7.70
N CYS A 251 -8.42 8.48 -8.89
CA CYS A 251 -7.41 9.50 -9.17
C CYS A 251 -8.03 10.85 -9.61
N ARG A 252 -9.06 10.85 -10.47
CA ARG A 252 -9.64 12.08 -11.03
C ARG A 252 -10.75 12.70 -10.19
N HIS A 253 -11.28 11.97 -9.22
CA HIS A 253 -12.39 12.42 -8.40
C HIS A 253 -13.56 12.94 -9.26
N LYS A 254 -13.95 12.20 -10.31
CA LYS A 254 -14.88 12.70 -11.35
C LYS A 254 -16.22 13.05 -10.74
N ILE A 255 -16.70 12.32 -9.73
CA ILE A 255 -17.94 12.63 -9.01
C ILE A 255 -17.81 13.96 -8.25
N PHE A 256 -16.69 14.19 -7.56
CA PHE A 256 -16.46 15.44 -6.83
C PHE A 256 -16.32 16.64 -7.75
N ASN A 257 -15.83 16.43 -8.97
CA ASN A 257 -15.69 17.45 -10.00
C ASN A 257 -16.89 17.54 -10.95
N ALA A 258 -17.90 16.67 -10.85
CA ALA A 258 -19.02 16.61 -11.78
C ALA A 258 -19.89 17.88 -11.76
N GLY A 259 -20.60 18.13 -12.87
CA GLY A 259 -21.80 18.97 -12.88
C GLY A 259 -22.98 18.20 -12.29
N TRP A 260 -23.92 18.91 -11.66
CA TRP A 260 -25.08 18.28 -11.01
C TRP A 260 -26.38 18.90 -11.50
N VAL A 261 -27.36 18.05 -11.80
CA VAL A 261 -28.76 18.42 -11.99
C VAL A 261 -29.55 17.70 -10.90
N ILE A 262 -30.24 18.45 -10.04
CA ILE A 262 -31.01 17.88 -8.93
C ILE A 262 -32.46 18.32 -9.07
N ASP A 263 -33.37 17.35 -9.22
CA ASP A 263 -34.80 17.59 -9.48
C ASP A 263 -35.03 18.49 -10.70
N GLY A 264 -34.28 18.26 -11.78
CA GLY A 264 -34.34 19.03 -13.02
C GLY A 264 -33.69 20.42 -12.96
N VAL A 265 -33.09 20.80 -11.83
CA VAL A 265 -32.43 22.10 -11.66
C VAL A 265 -30.91 21.93 -11.70
N SER A 266 -30.26 22.60 -12.65
CA SER A 266 -28.80 22.67 -12.72
C SER A 266 -28.23 23.36 -11.49
N GLN A 267 -27.24 22.75 -10.86
CA GLN A 267 -26.53 23.29 -9.70
C GLN A 267 -25.31 24.09 -10.16
N GLU A 268 -24.99 25.15 -9.42
CA GLU A 268 -23.89 26.07 -9.76
C GLU A 268 -22.50 25.46 -9.48
N HIS A 269 -22.37 24.74 -8.36
CA HIS A 269 -21.08 24.23 -7.89
C HIS A 269 -21.00 22.70 -8.03
N SER A 270 -19.79 22.19 -8.28
CA SER A 270 -19.48 20.78 -7.98
C SER A 270 -19.36 20.56 -6.47
N LEU A 271 -19.27 19.30 -6.04
CA LEU A 271 -18.98 18.99 -4.64
C LEU A 271 -17.64 19.60 -4.20
N PHE A 272 -16.58 19.46 -5.02
CA PHE A 272 -15.29 20.07 -4.69
C PHE A 272 -15.35 21.60 -4.71
N GLY A 273 -16.15 22.20 -5.60
CA GLY A 273 -16.43 23.63 -5.60
C GLY A 273 -17.05 24.10 -4.28
N MET A 274 -18.01 23.34 -3.73
CA MET A 274 -18.58 23.62 -2.41
C MET A 274 -17.56 23.47 -1.28
N ILE A 275 -16.64 22.52 -1.37
CA ILE A 275 -15.53 22.40 -0.39
C ILE A 275 -14.60 23.62 -0.49
N ARG A 276 -14.13 24.01 -1.68
CA ARG A 276 -13.29 25.21 -1.85
C ARG A 276 -13.99 26.50 -1.41
N HIS A 277 -15.32 26.55 -1.49
CA HIS A 277 -16.12 27.67 -1.00
C HIS A 277 -15.90 27.93 0.50
N THR A 278 -15.59 26.90 1.29
CA THR A 278 -15.23 27.05 2.72
C THR A 278 -13.97 27.88 2.92
N TYR A 279 -12.94 27.65 2.09
CA TYR A 279 -11.70 28.42 2.10
C TYR A 279 -11.91 29.84 1.57
N ALA A 280 -12.64 29.99 0.47
CA ALA A 280 -12.90 31.28 -0.16
C ALA A 280 -13.72 32.25 0.71
N ASN A 281 -14.54 31.71 1.63
CA ASN A 281 -15.42 32.50 2.51
C ASN A 281 -15.01 32.46 3.99
N ALA A 282 -13.83 31.91 4.30
CA ALA A 282 -13.28 32.01 5.64
C ALA A 282 -13.04 33.49 5.97
N ARG A 283 -13.58 33.96 7.11
CA ARG A 283 -13.43 35.37 7.55
C ARG A 283 -11.96 35.77 7.74
N ASP A 284 -11.15 34.80 8.12
CA ASP A 284 -9.70 34.88 8.23
C ASP A 284 -9.12 33.53 7.78
N ASN A 285 -8.26 33.55 6.76
CA ASN A 285 -7.54 32.40 6.25
C ASN A 285 -6.02 32.61 6.28
N SER A 286 -5.53 33.63 7.01
CA SER A 286 -4.10 33.96 7.11
C SER A 286 -3.26 32.84 7.72
N HIS A 287 -3.88 31.98 8.52
CA HIS A 287 -3.27 30.80 9.11
C HIS A 287 -3.20 29.60 8.15
N ILE A 288 -3.81 29.64 6.97
CA ILE A 288 -3.77 28.55 5.98
C ILE A 288 -2.65 28.85 4.99
N LEU A 289 -1.56 28.08 5.09
CA LEU A 289 -0.34 28.28 4.30
C LEU A 289 -0.34 27.45 3.01
N GLY A 290 -1.15 26.38 2.94
CA GLY A 290 -1.33 25.56 1.75
C GLY A 290 -2.64 24.77 1.80
N ALA A 291 -3.42 24.83 0.71
CA ALA A 291 -4.64 24.04 0.55
C ALA A 291 -4.88 23.73 -0.94
N TYR A 292 -5.29 22.49 -1.24
CA TYR A 292 -5.66 22.03 -2.59
C TYR A 292 -4.57 22.13 -3.67
N ALA A 293 -3.30 22.24 -3.26
CA ALA A 293 -2.15 22.41 -4.16
C ALA A 293 -1.05 21.36 -3.95
N ASP A 294 -1.24 20.44 -2.99
CA ASP A 294 -0.28 19.42 -2.63
C ASP A 294 -0.99 18.23 -1.95
N ASN A 295 -0.22 17.19 -1.59
CA ASN A 295 -0.73 15.97 -0.98
C ASN A 295 -1.35 16.18 0.40
N SER A 296 -0.98 17.25 1.10
CA SER A 296 -1.52 17.64 2.41
C SER A 296 -1.87 19.12 2.45
N ALA A 297 -2.78 19.49 3.35
CA ALA A 297 -2.99 20.88 3.72
C ALA A 297 -1.92 21.32 4.74
N VAL A 298 -1.57 22.60 4.76
CA VAL A 298 -0.62 23.19 5.71
C VAL A 298 -1.24 24.41 6.37
N MET A 299 -1.19 24.47 7.70
CA MET A 299 -1.57 25.63 8.50
C MET A 299 -0.41 26.12 9.36
N GLN A 300 -0.49 27.38 9.78
CA GLN A 300 0.48 28.01 10.66
C GLN A 300 0.55 27.28 12.01
N GLY A 301 1.77 26.95 12.43
CA GLY A 301 2.09 26.46 13.77
C GLY A 301 2.22 27.60 14.79
N ASP A 302 2.91 27.36 15.89
CA ASP A 302 3.19 28.40 16.89
C ASP A 302 4.08 29.51 16.29
N PRO A 303 3.63 30.78 16.24
CA PRO A 303 4.39 31.89 15.67
C PRO A 303 5.58 32.36 16.54
N ASN A 304 5.75 31.84 17.76
CA ASN A 304 6.79 32.29 18.70
C ASN A 304 8.07 31.42 18.65
N THR A 305 8.60 31.13 17.46
CA THR A 305 9.81 30.28 17.29
C THR A 305 11.13 31.00 17.58
N ASP A 306 11.13 32.34 17.65
CA ASP A 306 12.32 33.20 17.66
C ASP A 306 12.77 33.70 19.07
N ARG A 307 12.13 33.25 20.16
CA ARG A 307 12.49 33.69 21.52
C ARG A 307 13.58 32.81 22.13
N THR A 308 14.80 33.32 22.18
CA THR A 308 16.01 32.68 22.71
C THR A 308 16.03 32.49 24.24
N GLU A 309 15.11 33.10 24.99
CA GLU A 309 15.23 33.18 26.46
C GLU A 309 14.05 32.63 27.29
N THR A 310 12.92 32.21 26.70
CA THR A 310 11.81 31.61 27.48
C THR A 310 11.32 30.28 26.91
N ALA A 311 11.07 29.32 27.79
CA ALA A 311 10.75 27.92 27.53
C ALA A 311 9.39 27.65 26.82
N ALA A 312 8.82 28.63 26.12
CA ALA A 312 7.45 28.60 25.59
C ALA A 312 7.33 28.71 24.05
N GLY A 313 8.45 28.84 23.31
CA GLY A 313 8.43 28.84 21.85
C GLY A 313 8.70 27.46 21.23
N ALA A 314 7.96 27.10 20.18
CA ALA A 314 8.21 25.86 19.43
C ALA A 314 9.61 25.90 18.77
N ARG A 315 10.49 24.99 19.17
CA ARG A 315 11.83 24.80 18.58
C ARG A 315 11.92 23.42 17.96
N LEU A 316 12.56 23.32 16.79
CA LEU A 316 12.82 22.04 16.15
C LEU A 316 14.08 21.42 16.76
N PHE A 317 14.03 20.15 17.15
CA PHE A 317 15.17 19.43 17.72
C PHE A 317 15.65 18.35 16.76
N TYR A 318 16.83 18.53 16.19
CA TYR A 318 17.43 17.62 15.20
C TYR A 318 18.96 17.80 15.16
N PRO A 319 19.73 16.89 14.53
CA PRO A 319 21.16 17.07 14.41
C PRO A 319 21.48 18.19 13.42
N ASP A 320 22.25 19.18 13.84
CA ASP A 320 22.72 20.27 12.97
C ASP A 320 23.50 19.69 11.77
N PRO A 321 23.18 20.05 10.51
CA PRO A 321 23.78 19.43 9.33
C PRO A 321 25.30 19.56 9.25
N ALA A 322 25.89 20.60 9.84
CA ALA A 322 27.33 20.85 9.79
C ALA A 322 28.08 20.10 10.91
N SER A 323 27.67 20.30 12.16
CA SER A 323 28.31 19.73 13.35
C SER A 323 27.89 18.29 13.65
N ARG A 324 26.73 17.86 13.13
CA ARG A 324 26.08 16.57 13.42
C ARG A 324 25.70 16.38 14.90
N CYS A 325 25.72 17.45 15.69
CA CYS A 325 25.29 17.45 17.08
C CYS A 325 23.80 17.78 17.17
N TYR A 326 23.08 17.06 18.04
CA TYR A 326 21.69 17.39 18.34
C TYR A 326 21.60 18.73 19.07
N GLY A 327 20.68 19.58 18.62
CA GLY A 327 20.42 20.88 19.23
C GLY A 327 19.02 21.38 18.88
N TYR A 328 18.61 22.43 19.57
CA TYR A 328 17.44 23.21 19.17
C TYR A 328 17.83 24.15 18.05
N MET A 329 17.16 24.01 16.92
CA MET A 329 17.41 24.79 15.72
C MET A 329 16.30 25.82 15.54
N PRO A 330 16.63 27.04 15.08
CA PRO A 330 15.62 28.04 14.75
C PRO A 330 14.81 27.59 13.53
N GLY A 331 13.57 28.06 13.45
CA GLY A 331 12.69 27.82 12.31
C GLY A 331 11.28 27.45 12.74
N ASP A 332 10.32 27.79 11.87
CA ASP A 332 8.92 27.55 12.13
C ASP A 332 8.57 26.07 12.06
N ALA A 333 7.72 25.64 12.98
CA ALA A 333 7.14 24.30 13.01
C ALA A 333 5.66 24.38 12.61
N HIS A 334 5.40 24.68 11.34
CA HIS A 334 4.04 24.69 10.80
C HIS A 334 3.46 23.29 10.75
N ILE A 335 2.13 23.19 10.67
CA ILE A 335 1.40 21.93 10.82
C ILE A 335 0.82 21.52 9.48
N LEU A 336 1.23 20.36 8.98
CA LEU A 336 0.54 19.69 7.87
C LEU A 336 -0.52 18.73 8.41
N MET A 337 -1.54 18.44 7.59
CA MET A 337 -2.57 17.45 7.92
C MET A 337 -3.12 16.74 6.67
N LYS A 338 -3.31 15.42 6.79
CA LYS A 338 -3.91 14.57 5.76
C LYS A 338 -4.72 13.46 6.42
N VAL A 339 -5.74 12.97 5.71
CA VAL A 339 -6.53 11.81 6.08
C VAL A 339 -6.91 11.07 4.80
N GLU A 340 -6.68 9.76 4.78
CA GLU A 340 -6.97 8.85 3.68
C GLU A 340 -7.82 7.66 4.14
N THR A 341 -8.35 6.90 3.17
CA THR A 341 -9.08 5.67 3.46
C THR A 341 -8.55 4.50 2.64
N HIS A 342 -8.61 3.29 3.19
CA HIS A 342 -8.08 2.08 2.55
C HIS A 342 -9.10 0.93 2.56
N ASN A 343 -10.31 1.24 2.09
CA ASN A 343 -11.52 0.46 2.33
C ASN A 343 -11.57 -0.88 1.59
N HIS A 344 -11.30 -0.88 0.28
CA HIS A 344 -11.42 -2.10 -0.54
C HIS A 344 -10.36 -3.16 -0.17
N PRO A 345 -9.07 -2.81 -0.08
CA PRO A 345 -8.05 -3.79 0.32
C PRO A 345 -8.28 -4.35 1.72
N THR A 346 -8.74 -3.52 2.66
CA THR A 346 -9.08 -3.97 4.03
C THR A 346 -10.24 -4.97 4.06
N ALA A 347 -11.17 -4.91 3.10
CA ALA A 347 -12.23 -5.90 2.98
C ALA A 347 -11.70 -7.29 2.57
N ILE A 348 -10.60 -7.33 1.80
CA ILE A 348 -10.03 -8.54 1.21
C ILE A 348 -8.96 -9.15 2.15
N SER A 349 -7.94 -8.37 2.49
CA SER A 349 -6.86 -8.77 3.39
C SER A 349 -6.67 -7.66 4.45
N PRO A 350 -7.32 -7.79 5.62
CA PRO A 350 -7.46 -6.65 6.54
C PRO A 350 -6.16 -6.15 7.16
N TYR A 351 -5.21 -7.04 7.50
CA TYR A 351 -3.91 -6.65 8.06
C TYR A 351 -3.13 -5.73 7.10
N PRO A 352 -2.71 -6.20 5.90
CA PRO A 352 -1.92 -5.36 5.01
C PRO A 352 -2.76 -4.18 4.48
N GLY A 353 -4.07 -4.37 4.27
CA GLY A 353 -4.95 -3.29 3.83
C GLY A 353 -4.96 -2.09 4.79
N ALA A 354 -4.92 -2.34 6.10
CA ALA A 354 -4.85 -1.27 7.09
C ALA A 354 -3.43 -0.73 7.33
N ALA A 355 -2.43 -1.61 7.29
CA ALA A 355 -1.02 -1.22 7.39
C ALA A 355 -0.64 -0.25 6.26
N THR A 356 -0.96 -0.59 5.02
CA THR A 356 -0.67 0.26 3.86
C THR A 356 -1.54 1.52 3.80
N GLY A 357 -2.72 1.51 4.41
CA GLY A 357 -3.53 2.72 4.61
C GLY A 357 -2.81 3.75 5.48
N SER A 358 -2.17 3.31 6.58
CA SER A 358 -1.30 4.18 7.38
C SER A 358 -0.02 4.54 6.64
N GLY A 359 0.58 3.57 5.93
CA GLY A 359 1.79 3.81 5.16
C GLY A 359 1.63 4.86 4.06
N GLY A 360 0.60 4.75 3.22
CA GLY A 360 0.30 5.72 2.16
C GLY A 360 0.13 7.12 2.70
N GLU A 361 -0.69 7.29 3.73
CA GLU A 361 -0.94 8.60 4.35
C GLU A 361 0.33 9.20 4.96
N ILE A 362 1.19 8.40 5.60
CA ILE A 362 2.49 8.89 6.09
C ILE A 362 3.41 9.34 4.93
N ARG A 363 3.30 8.73 3.75
CA ARG A 363 4.07 9.18 2.57
C ARG A 363 3.61 10.55 2.10
N ASP A 364 2.31 10.82 2.09
CA ASP A 364 1.77 12.15 1.78
C ASP A 364 2.28 13.23 2.73
N GLU A 365 2.31 12.92 4.03
CA GLU A 365 2.87 13.84 5.02
C GLU A 365 4.33 14.16 4.68
N ALA A 366 5.16 13.14 4.46
CA ALA A 366 6.58 13.32 4.17
C ALA A 366 6.83 14.02 2.82
N ALA A 367 5.96 13.79 1.83
CA ALA A 367 6.04 14.36 0.49
C ALA A 367 5.40 15.77 0.36
N THR A 368 4.90 16.34 1.46
CA THR A 368 4.35 17.70 1.44
C THR A 368 5.47 18.71 1.18
N GLY A 369 5.26 19.59 0.20
CA GLY A 369 6.22 20.60 -0.22
C GLY A 369 7.52 19.97 -0.73
N ARG A 370 8.63 20.29 -0.06
CA ARG A 370 9.99 19.81 -0.38
C ARG A 370 10.55 18.85 0.66
N GLY A 371 9.67 18.25 1.44
CA GLY A 371 10.01 17.34 2.53
C GLY A 371 9.53 17.87 3.87
N ALA A 372 8.78 17.01 4.57
CA ALA A 372 8.28 17.29 5.90
C ALA A 372 8.41 16.06 6.82
N ARG A 373 7.98 16.20 8.07
CA ARG A 373 8.10 15.13 9.08
C ARG A 373 6.76 14.78 9.70
N ALA A 374 6.32 13.54 9.49
CA ALA A 374 5.19 12.94 10.19
C ALA A 374 5.36 12.99 11.71
N LYS A 375 4.31 13.33 12.46
CA LYS A 375 4.39 13.51 13.93
C LYS A 375 3.41 12.65 14.71
N ALA A 376 2.13 12.65 14.35
CA ALA A 376 1.10 11.92 15.08
C ALA A 376 0.01 11.43 14.13
N GLY A 377 -0.56 10.27 14.43
CA GLY A 377 -1.58 9.64 13.60
C GLY A 377 -2.92 9.49 14.28
N LEU A 378 -3.92 9.16 13.46
CA LEU A 378 -5.23 8.69 13.85
C LEU A 378 -5.60 7.46 13.01
N THR A 379 -6.43 6.59 13.59
CA THR A 379 -6.97 5.42 12.88
C THR A 379 -8.42 5.21 13.25
N GLY A 380 -9.27 4.86 12.29
CA GLY A 380 -10.66 4.58 12.59
C GLY A 380 -11.31 3.54 11.69
N PHE A 381 -12.35 2.91 12.22
CA PHE A 381 -13.00 1.77 11.59
C PHE A 381 -14.52 1.87 11.64
N SER A 382 -15.18 1.64 10.50
CA SER A 382 -16.60 1.29 10.45
C SER A 382 -16.77 -0.10 9.83
N VAL A 383 -17.47 -1.00 10.54
CA VAL A 383 -17.70 -2.39 10.12
C VAL A 383 -19.15 -2.80 10.37
N SER A 384 -19.59 -3.90 9.75
CA SER A 384 -20.85 -4.58 10.10
C SER A 384 -20.82 -5.10 11.55
N ASN A 385 -21.89 -5.75 12.00
CA ASN A 385 -21.96 -6.33 13.35
C ASN A 385 -20.87 -7.38 13.56
N LEU A 386 -20.26 -7.40 14.74
CA LEU A 386 -19.11 -8.26 15.03
C LEU A 386 -19.52 -9.72 15.19
N ARG A 387 -20.65 -9.97 15.85
CA ARG A 387 -21.16 -11.33 16.16
C ARG A 387 -20.07 -12.19 16.79
N ILE A 388 -19.51 -11.71 17.90
CA ILE A 388 -18.45 -12.40 18.64
C ILE A 388 -19.03 -13.73 19.14
N PRO A 389 -18.43 -14.89 18.81
CA PRO A 389 -18.93 -16.18 19.24
C PRO A 389 -19.07 -16.28 20.77
N GLY A 390 -20.27 -16.61 21.24
CA GLY A 390 -20.58 -16.70 22.67
C GLY A 390 -20.78 -15.35 23.37
N PHE A 391 -20.80 -14.25 22.61
CA PHE A 391 -21.07 -12.89 23.07
C PHE A 391 -21.94 -12.11 22.06
N GLU A 392 -22.84 -12.80 21.36
CA GLU A 392 -23.74 -12.20 20.40
C GLU A 392 -24.72 -11.24 21.10
N GLN A 393 -24.98 -10.09 20.48
CA GLN A 393 -25.86 -9.07 21.03
C GLN A 393 -27.29 -9.18 20.47
N PRO A 394 -28.34 -8.79 21.22
CA PRO A 394 -29.73 -8.95 20.78
C PRO A 394 -30.14 -8.23 19.49
N TRP A 395 -29.37 -7.21 19.07
CA TRP A 395 -29.62 -6.47 17.82
C TRP A 395 -28.89 -7.07 16.62
N GLU A 396 -27.96 -8.00 16.83
CA GLU A 396 -27.18 -8.59 15.75
C GLU A 396 -27.97 -9.68 15.05
N LYS A 397 -27.94 -9.66 13.72
CA LYS A 397 -28.53 -10.70 12.87
C LYS A 397 -27.55 -11.07 11.77
N ASP A 398 -27.48 -12.36 11.46
CA ASP A 398 -26.71 -12.82 10.30
C ASP A 398 -27.48 -12.57 9.01
N TRP A 399 -26.91 -11.70 8.16
CA TRP A 399 -27.43 -11.41 6.82
C TRP A 399 -26.59 -12.07 5.72
N GLY A 400 -25.61 -12.90 6.09
CA GLY A 400 -24.60 -13.43 5.20
C GLY A 400 -23.57 -12.37 4.77
N LYS A 401 -22.52 -12.81 4.05
CA LYS A 401 -21.52 -11.94 3.41
C LYS A 401 -20.98 -12.60 2.15
N PRO A 402 -20.42 -11.85 1.19
CA PRO A 402 -19.63 -12.45 0.11
C PRO A 402 -18.50 -13.32 0.67
N ALA A 403 -18.28 -14.51 0.09
CA ALA A 403 -17.27 -15.46 0.57
C ALA A 403 -15.85 -14.88 0.56
N ARG A 404 -15.53 -14.06 -0.45
CA ARG A 404 -14.20 -13.48 -0.71
C ARG A 404 -13.79 -12.30 0.19
N ILE A 405 -14.69 -11.77 1.04
CA ILE A 405 -14.34 -10.69 1.97
C ILE A 405 -14.23 -11.21 3.40
N ALA A 406 -13.39 -10.60 4.22
CA ALA A 406 -13.32 -10.87 5.65
C ALA A 406 -14.65 -10.52 6.35
N SER A 407 -14.96 -11.20 7.46
CA SER A 407 -16.06 -10.80 8.34
C SER A 407 -15.70 -9.51 9.10
N ALA A 408 -16.70 -8.80 9.63
CA ALA A 408 -16.45 -7.62 10.48
C ALA A 408 -15.54 -7.95 11.67
N LEU A 409 -15.72 -9.10 12.32
CA LEU A 409 -14.83 -9.57 13.38
C LEU A 409 -13.42 -9.87 12.87
N GLY A 410 -13.28 -10.49 11.69
CA GLY A 410 -11.97 -10.72 11.06
C GLY A 410 -11.23 -9.42 10.78
N ILE A 411 -11.95 -8.41 10.25
CA ILE A 411 -11.41 -7.07 10.04
C ILE A 411 -10.94 -6.46 11.36
N MET A 412 -11.76 -6.49 12.41
CA MET A 412 -11.38 -5.89 13.70
C MET A 412 -10.32 -6.67 14.49
N ARG A 413 -10.05 -7.93 14.13
CA ARG A 413 -8.92 -8.70 14.69
C ARG A 413 -7.59 -8.36 14.01
N GLU A 414 -7.60 -8.17 12.70
CA GLU A 414 -6.36 -8.05 11.91
C GLU A 414 -6.02 -6.61 11.52
N ALA A 415 -7.02 -5.80 11.11
CA ALA A 415 -6.81 -4.46 10.57
C ALA A 415 -6.22 -3.47 11.61
N PRO A 416 -6.71 -3.40 12.87
CA PRO A 416 -6.08 -2.55 13.88
C PRO A 416 -4.62 -2.94 14.17
N ILE A 417 -4.29 -4.24 14.10
CA ILE A 417 -2.92 -4.73 14.30
C ILE A 417 -2.04 -4.32 13.12
N GLY A 418 -2.54 -4.38 11.88
CA GLY A 418 -1.82 -3.89 10.70
C GLY A 418 -1.52 -2.39 10.77
N ALA A 419 -2.54 -1.56 11.04
CA ALA A 419 -2.36 -0.11 11.20
C ALA A 419 -1.41 0.25 12.36
N ALA A 420 -1.56 -0.42 13.51
CA ALA A 420 -0.67 -0.23 14.65
C ALA A 420 0.76 -0.70 14.34
N GLY A 421 0.91 -1.85 13.67
CA GLY A 421 2.19 -2.40 13.25
C GLY A 421 2.97 -1.40 12.39
N PHE A 422 2.30 -0.79 11.42
CA PHE A 422 2.91 0.26 10.59
C PHE A 422 3.33 1.47 11.42
N ASN A 423 2.41 2.05 12.21
CA ASN A 423 2.69 3.21 13.05
C ASN A 423 3.83 2.96 14.05
N ASN A 424 3.88 1.77 14.66
CA ASN A 424 4.89 1.38 15.62
C ASN A 424 6.28 1.23 14.99
N GLU A 425 6.40 0.45 13.92
CA GLU A 425 7.69 0.16 13.28
C GLU A 425 8.23 1.40 12.52
N PHE A 426 7.37 2.24 11.96
CA PHE A 426 7.76 3.55 11.42
C PHE A 426 8.16 4.55 12.53
N GLY A 427 7.49 4.49 13.68
CA GLY A 427 7.73 5.36 14.83
C GLY A 427 6.89 6.65 14.84
N ARG A 428 5.59 6.55 14.54
CA ARG A 428 4.59 7.62 14.72
C ARG A 428 3.54 7.20 15.74
N PRO A 429 3.28 7.96 16.82
CA PRO A 429 2.21 7.64 17.77
C PRO A 429 0.82 7.82 17.15
N ALA A 430 -0.07 6.84 17.29
CA ALA A 430 -1.49 6.95 16.95
C ALA A 430 -2.28 7.43 18.18
N LEU A 431 -2.76 8.68 18.16
CA LEU A 431 -3.29 9.39 19.34
C LEU A 431 -4.81 9.61 19.33
N LEU A 432 -5.46 9.38 18.19
CA LEU A 432 -6.90 9.59 18.02
C LEU A 432 -7.49 8.47 17.18
N GLY A 433 -8.79 8.21 17.36
CA GLY A 433 -9.48 7.25 16.51
C GLY A 433 -10.97 7.17 16.78
N TYR A 434 -11.64 6.36 15.96
CA TYR A 434 -13.03 6.00 16.18
C TYR A 434 -13.27 4.54 15.81
N PHE A 435 -14.26 3.91 16.44
CA PHE A 435 -14.71 2.58 16.07
C PHE A 435 -16.24 2.53 16.07
N ARG A 436 -16.84 2.09 14.95
CA ARG A 436 -18.29 1.99 14.76
C ARG A 436 -18.67 0.64 14.18
N THR A 437 -19.68 0.01 14.78
CA THR A 437 -20.42 -1.11 14.20
C THR A 437 -21.79 -0.62 13.73
N PHE A 438 -22.17 -0.95 12.49
CA PHE A 438 -23.53 -0.73 12.02
C PHE A 438 -23.89 -1.73 10.93
N GLU A 439 -24.96 -2.48 11.16
CA GLU A 439 -25.60 -3.34 10.17
C GLU A 439 -27.05 -3.60 10.59
N ALA A 440 -27.99 -3.11 9.80
CA ALA A 440 -29.41 -3.23 10.09
C ALA A 440 -30.24 -3.32 8.81
N SER A 441 -31.39 -3.98 8.93
CA SER A 441 -32.44 -3.91 7.91
C SER A 441 -33.19 -2.60 8.07
N ILE A 442 -33.29 -1.83 6.99
CA ILE A 442 -34.12 -0.64 6.93
C ILE A 442 -35.15 -0.78 5.83
N THR A 443 -36.30 -0.12 5.99
CA THR A 443 -37.30 -0.06 4.93
C THR A 443 -36.82 0.90 3.85
N ASN A 444 -36.64 0.39 2.64
CA ASN A 444 -36.22 1.17 1.49
C ASN A 444 -37.37 2.06 1.02
N SER A 445 -37.17 3.39 1.06
CA SER A 445 -38.15 4.37 0.60
C SER A 445 -38.23 4.51 -0.93
N VAL A 446 -37.32 3.86 -1.67
CA VAL A 446 -37.23 3.90 -3.15
C VAL A 446 -37.92 2.71 -3.80
N THR A 447 -37.91 1.54 -3.17
CA THR A 447 -38.49 0.31 -3.72
C THR A 447 -39.76 -0.06 -2.95
N ASP A 448 -40.85 0.70 -3.07
CA ASP A 448 -42.22 0.37 -2.57
C ASP A 448 -42.29 -0.47 -1.26
N GLY A 449 -41.49 -0.13 -0.23
CA GLY A 449 -41.48 -0.82 1.07
C GLY A 449 -40.63 -2.09 1.19
N GLY A 450 -39.78 -2.40 0.22
CA GLY A 450 -38.79 -3.48 0.30
C GLY A 450 -37.79 -3.29 1.45
N GLN A 451 -37.33 -4.37 2.06
CA GLN A 451 -36.27 -4.33 3.06
C GLN A 451 -34.90 -4.26 2.39
N GLU A 452 -34.02 -3.39 2.88
CA GLU A 452 -32.63 -3.32 2.45
C GLU A 452 -31.71 -3.39 3.66
N ILE A 453 -30.56 -4.05 3.49
CA ILE A 453 -29.54 -4.10 4.54
C ILE A 453 -28.57 -2.95 4.32
N ARG A 454 -28.38 -2.13 5.35
CA ARG A 454 -27.37 -1.07 5.39
C ARG A 454 -26.33 -1.41 6.44
N GLY A 455 -25.07 -1.38 6.04
CA GLY A 455 -23.93 -1.65 6.91
C GLY A 455 -22.61 -1.54 6.17
N TYR A 456 -21.55 -2.08 6.76
CA TYR A 456 -20.17 -1.90 6.30
C TYR A 456 -19.48 -3.24 6.04
N HIS A 457 -20.04 -4.04 5.12
CA HIS A 457 -19.35 -5.21 4.57
C HIS A 457 -18.06 -4.81 3.83
N LYS A 458 -18.10 -3.75 3.03
CA LYS A 458 -16.89 -2.98 2.68
C LYS A 458 -16.65 -2.03 3.86
N PRO A 459 -15.57 -2.21 4.64
CA PRO A 459 -15.36 -1.40 5.83
C PRO A 459 -15.00 0.03 5.46
N ILE A 460 -15.11 0.94 6.42
CA ILE A 460 -14.27 2.15 6.42
C ILE A 460 -13.01 1.79 7.20
N MET A 461 -11.86 1.90 6.56
CA MET A 461 -10.55 1.94 7.22
C MET A 461 -9.98 3.32 6.93
N ILE A 462 -9.87 4.16 7.96
CA ILE A 462 -9.32 5.51 7.85
C ILE A 462 -7.96 5.57 8.54
N ALA A 463 -7.00 6.22 7.89
CA ALA A 463 -5.72 6.59 8.48
C ALA A 463 -5.49 8.07 8.20
N GLY A 464 -4.96 8.80 9.16
CA GLY A 464 -4.71 10.22 9.00
C GLY A 464 -3.67 10.69 10.00
N GLY A 465 -3.24 11.93 9.88
CA GLY A 465 -2.26 12.45 10.79
C GLY A 465 -2.01 13.94 10.64
N MET A 466 -1.02 14.33 11.43
CA MET A 466 -0.38 15.61 11.31
C MET A 466 1.13 15.45 11.42
N GLY A 467 1.83 16.37 10.75
CA GLY A 467 3.27 16.49 10.75
C GLY A 467 3.72 17.93 10.96
N ASN A 468 5.03 18.12 10.99
CA ASN A 468 5.65 19.44 10.98
C ASN A 468 6.30 19.72 9.63
N ILE A 469 6.21 20.97 9.17
CA ILE A 469 6.91 21.48 7.99
C ILE A 469 7.50 22.86 8.28
N ARG A 470 8.69 23.14 7.74
CA ARG A 470 9.33 24.46 7.81
C ARG A 470 8.77 25.39 6.74
N ALA A 471 8.69 26.69 7.03
CA ALA A 471 8.12 27.70 6.13
C ALA A 471 8.70 27.64 4.71
N GLU A 472 10.02 27.60 4.58
CA GLU A 472 10.76 27.58 3.33
C GLU A 472 10.65 26.26 2.53
N GLN A 473 10.00 25.24 3.12
CA GLN A 473 9.80 23.93 2.50
C GLN A 473 8.35 23.71 2.03
N ILE A 474 7.42 24.60 2.36
CA ILE A 474 5.99 24.46 1.98
C ILE A 474 5.82 24.43 0.47
N THR A 475 6.51 25.30 -0.25
CA THR A 475 6.35 25.44 -1.70
C THR A 475 7.37 24.58 -2.46
N LYS A 476 6.87 23.75 -3.37
CA LYS A 476 7.70 23.03 -4.35
C LYS A 476 8.46 24.03 -5.24
N ARG A 477 9.72 23.72 -5.57
CA ARG A 477 10.55 24.56 -6.47
C ARG A 477 10.30 24.18 -7.92
N GLU A 478 10.54 25.15 -8.81
CA GLU A 478 10.51 24.90 -10.25
C GLU A 478 11.52 23.81 -10.64
N LEU A 479 11.11 22.96 -11.58
CA LEU A 479 11.97 21.92 -12.12
C LEU A 479 12.78 22.49 -13.30
N PRO A 480 14.12 22.51 -13.24
CA PRO A 480 14.92 22.82 -14.42
C PRO A 480 14.81 21.68 -15.44
N ALA A 481 15.23 21.92 -16.68
CA ALA A 481 15.49 20.84 -17.63
C ALA A 481 16.66 19.98 -17.13
N ASP A 482 16.67 18.70 -17.49
CA ASP A 482 17.69 17.72 -17.10
C ASP A 482 17.83 17.52 -15.57
N ALA A 483 16.83 17.89 -14.78
CA ALA A 483 16.78 17.57 -13.36
C ALA A 483 16.71 16.04 -13.18
N PRO A 484 17.62 15.41 -12.41
CA PRO A 484 17.54 13.99 -12.14
C PRO A 484 16.24 13.64 -11.41
N ILE A 485 15.55 12.61 -11.90
CA ILE A 485 14.38 12.03 -11.26
C ILE A 485 14.75 10.74 -10.58
N ILE A 486 14.39 10.62 -9.31
CA ILE A 486 14.77 9.54 -8.42
C ILE A 486 13.53 8.81 -7.93
N VAL A 487 13.60 7.48 -7.88
CA VAL A 487 12.73 6.66 -7.04
C VAL A 487 13.50 6.36 -5.75
N LEU A 488 12.92 6.77 -4.61
CA LEU A 488 13.45 6.52 -3.27
C LEU A 488 12.58 5.46 -2.59
N GLY A 489 13.21 4.44 -2.00
CA GLY A 489 12.55 3.45 -1.16
C GLY A 489 12.55 2.03 -1.73
N GLY A 490 11.49 1.28 -1.42
CA GLY A 490 11.46 -0.17 -1.64
C GLY A 490 11.55 -0.60 -3.12
N PRO A 491 12.21 -1.74 -3.41
CA PRO A 491 12.16 -2.33 -4.74
C PRO A 491 10.74 -2.77 -5.11
N ALA A 492 10.43 -2.66 -6.41
CA ALA A 492 9.13 -3.03 -6.94
C ALA A 492 8.93 -4.55 -6.97
N MET A 493 7.69 -4.97 -6.76
CA MET A 493 7.17 -6.33 -6.91
C MET A 493 5.79 -6.25 -7.59
N LEU A 494 5.27 -7.39 -8.06
CA LEU A 494 3.93 -7.46 -8.62
C LEU A 494 2.86 -7.39 -7.50
N ILE A 495 2.59 -6.17 -7.03
CA ILE A 495 1.64 -5.85 -5.95
C ILE A 495 0.65 -4.80 -6.44
N GLY A 496 -0.63 -4.95 -6.12
CA GLY A 496 -1.59 -3.87 -6.33
C GLY A 496 -1.88 -3.53 -7.80
N LEU A 497 -1.53 -4.39 -8.76
CA LEU A 497 -1.66 -4.03 -10.18
C LEU A 497 -3.12 -3.72 -10.52
N GLY A 498 -3.38 -2.44 -10.83
CA GLY A 498 -4.71 -1.95 -11.17
C GLY A 498 -5.60 -1.58 -9.97
N GLY A 499 -5.03 -1.38 -8.78
CA GLY A 499 -5.76 -1.05 -7.55
C GLY A 499 -6.66 0.18 -7.65
N GLY A 500 -6.25 1.24 -8.36
CA GLY A 500 -7.09 2.42 -8.64
C GLY A 500 -8.39 2.08 -9.39
N ALA A 501 -8.31 1.22 -10.41
CA ALA A 501 -9.48 0.71 -11.13
C ALA A 501 -10.32 -0.25 -10.26
N ALA A 502 -9.68 -1.17 -9.54
CA ALA A 502 -10.35 -2.15 -8.67
C ALA A 502 -11.09 -1.50 -7.49
N SER A 503 -10.56 -0.42 -6.93
CA SER A 503 -11.21 0.32 -5.84
C SER A 503 -12.46 1.09 -6.30
N SER A 504 -12.54 1.40 -7.60
CA SER A 504 -13.62 2.15 -8.26
C SER A 504 -14.87 1.32 -8.58
N VAL A 505 -14.81 -0.02 -8.42
CA VAL A 505 -15.95 -0.93 -8.67
C VAL A 505 -16.64 -1.41 -7.37
N THR A 506 -17.92 -1.73 -7.45
CA THR A 506 -18.71 -2.24 -6.32
C THR A 506 -18.21 -3.63 -5.91
N SER A 507 -17.96 -3.85 -4.61
CA SER A 507 -17.49 -5.13 -4.06
C SER A 507 -18.51 -6.25 -4.29
N GLY A 508 -18.43 -6.97 -5.42
CA GLY A 508 -19.52 -7.88 -5.80
C GLY A 508 -19.15 -9.00 -6.78
N ALA A 509 -18.50 -8.65 -7.88
CA ALA A 509 -18.62 -9.39 -9.15
C ALA A 509 -17.28 -9.80 -9.81
N THR A 510 -16.18 -9.88 -9.06
CA THR A 510 -14.82 -10.02 -9.62
C THR A 510 -14.24 -11.44 -9.57
N LYS A 511 -13.30 -11.77 -10.48
CA LYS A 511 -12.56 -13.06 -10.57
C LYS A 511 -11.50 -13.18 -9.45
N ALA A 512 -11.17 -14.41 -9.01
CA ALA A 512 -10.17 -14.67 -7.96
C ALA A 512 -8.77 -14.04 -8.20
N ALA A 513 -8.34 -13.90 -9.46
CA ALA A 513 -7.08 -13.22 -9.80
C ALA A 513 -7.07 -11.73 -9.41
N LEU A 514 -8.23 -11.06 -9.45
CA LEU A 514 -8.38 -9.66 -9.04
C LEU A 514 -8.34 -9.50 -7.51
N ASP A 515 -8.76 -10.52 -6.75
CA ASP A 515 -8.67 -10.48 -5.29
C ASP A 515 -7.21 -10.56 -4.81
N PHE A 516 -6.33 -11.29 -5.51
CA PHE A 516 -4.88 -11.26 -5.21
C PHE A 516 -4.23 -9.93 -5.56
N ALA A 517 -4.66 -9.25 -6.62
CA ALA A 517 -4.20 -7.90 -6.94
C ALA A 517 -4.56 -6.90 -5.82
N SER A 518 -5.61 -7.15 -5.05
CA SER A 518 -6.00 -6.32 -3.90
C SER A 518 -5.24 -6.63 -2.61
N VAL A 519 -4.40 -7.67 -2.58
CA VAL A 519 -3.56 -7.98 -1.42
C VAL A 519 -2.35 -7.04 -1.43
N GLN A 520 -2.27 -6.27 -0.35
CA GLN A 520 -1.22 -5.28 -0.15
C GLN A 520 -0.05 -5.86 0.67
N ARG A 521 1.04 -5.10 0.76
CA ARG A 521 2.24 -5.49 1.52
C ARG A 521 2.90 -4.28 2.14
N ASP A 522 3.14 -4.32 3.44
CA ASP A 522 3.82 -3.27 4.19
C ASP A 522 5.26 -3.65 4.58
N ASN A 523 6.16 -2.68 4.56
CA ASN A 523 7.48 -2.76 5.21
C ASN A 523 7.83 -1.42 5.88
N PRO A 524 7.29 -1.14 7.08
CA PRO A 524 7.39 0.19 7.69
C PRO A 524 8.83 0.65 7.97
N GLU A 525 9.76 -0.29 8.22
CA GLU A 525 11.20 0.00 8.35
C GLU A 525 11.78 0.65 7.09
N MET A 526 11.37 0.21 5.89
CA MET A 526 11.78 0.82 4.63
C MET A 526 11.30 2.26 4.53
N GLN A 527 10.04 2.51 4.91
CA GLN A 527 9.51 3.88 4.92
C GLN A 527 10.18 4.75 5.97
N ARG A 528 10.62 4.18 7.11
CA ARG A 528 11.43 4.90 8.10
C ARG A 528 12.79 5.32 7.51
N ARG A 529 13.46 4.44 6.77
CA ARG A 529 14.71 4.80 6.05
C ARG A 529 14.49 5.94 5.06
N CYS A 530 13.39 5.91 4.32
CA CYS A 530 13.01 7.02 3.42
C CYS A 530 12.79 8.32 4.19
N GLN A 531 12.03 8.27 5.29
CA GLN A 531 11.77 9.43 6.13
C GLN A 531 13.06 10.05 6.66
N GLU A 532 14.04 9.25 7.08
CA GLU A 532 15.33 9.78 7.54
C GLU A 532 16.09 10.51 6.42
N VAL A 533 16.06 10.02 5.17
CA VAL A 533 16.63 10.75 4.03
C VAL A 533 15.92 12.09 3.81
N ILE A 534 14.58 12.08 3.80
CA ILE A 534 13.75 13.29 3.68
C ILE A 534 14.05 14.26 4.83
N ASP A 535 14.25 13.73 6.05
CA ASP A 535 14.64 14.52 7.22
C ASP A 535 15.97 15.21 7.04
N ARG A 536 16.99 14.48 6.61
CA ARG A 536 18.30 15.08 6.32
C ARG A 536 18.17 16.19 5.27
N CYS A 537 17.32 16.01 4.26
CA CYS A 537 17.10 16.99 3.20
C CYS A 537 16.48 18.30 3.73
N TRP A 538 15.33 18.25 4.41
CA TRP A 538 14.67 19.47 4.90
C TRP A 538 15.47 20.15 6.04
N GLN A 539 16.27 19.39 6.79
CA GLN A 539 17.14 19.93 7.85
C GLN A 539 18.24 20.85 7.31
N MET A 540 18.59 20.73 6.03
CA MET A 540 19.54 21.62 5.34
C MET A 540 18.95 23.00 4.97
N GLY A 541 17.67 23.25 5.28
CA GLY A 541 17.01 24.54 5.03
C GLY A 541 17.06 24.93 3.55
N GLU A 542 17.61 26.10 3.23
CA GLU A 542 17.74 26.57 1.84
C GLU A 542 18.59 25.66 0.95
N SER A 543 19.53 24.92 1.56
CA SER A 543 20.42 23.97 0.87
C SER A 543 19.80 22.59 0.66
N ASN A 544 18.50 22.42 0.96
CA ASN A 544 17.76 21.19 0.69
C ASN A 544 17.86 20.81 -0.82
N PRO A 545 18.36 19.61 -1.17
CA PRO A 545 18.53 19.19 -2.55
C PRO A 545 17.23 18.81 -3.27
N ILE A 546 16.13 18.60 -2.53
CA ILE A 546 14.83 18.25 -3.11
C ILE A 546 14.22 19.50 -3.75
N LEU A 547 13.87 19.41 -5.04
CA LEU A 547 13.10 20.43 -5.76
C LEU A 547 11.60 20.18 -5.59
N SER A 548 11.20 18.92 -5.77
CA SER A 548 9.83 18.43 -5.64
C SER A 548 9.88 16.97 -5.20
N VAL A 549 8.92 16.58 -4.36
CA VAL A 549 8.70 15.20 -3.93
C VAL A 549 7.22 14.88 -4.04
N HIS A 550 6.92 13.62 -4.36
CA HIS A 550 5.57 13.08 -4.41
C HIS A 550 5.58 11.66 -3.85
N ASP A 551 4.50 11.25 -3.21
CA ASP A 551 4.29 9.86 -2.81
C ASP A 551 4.11 8.97 -4.07
N VAL A 552 4.32 7.67 -3.90
CA VAL A 552 3.87 6.66 -4.85
C VAL A 552 2.75 5.85 -4.21
N GLY A 553 1.54 5.96 -4.76
CA GLY A 553 0.32 5.31 -4.29
C GLY A 553 -0.41 4.59 -5.43
N ALA A 554 -1.71 4.90 -5.59
CA ALA A 554 -2.56 4.30 -6.63
C ALA A 554 -1.99 4.54 -8.04
N GLY A 555 -1.97 3.48 -8.86
CA GLY A 555 -1.34 3.50 -10.19
C GLY A 555 0.19 3.50 -10.20
N GLY A 556 0.85 3.52 -9.04
CA GLY A 556 2.29 3.40 -8.93
C GLY A 556 3.06 4.53 -9.62
N LEU A 557 4.19 4.18 -10.24
CA LEU A 557 5.03 5.14 -10.97
C LEU A 557 4.32 5.71 -12.20
N SER A 558 3.34 4.98 -12.74
CA SER A 558 2.50 5.43 -13.85
C SER A 558 1.63 6.65 -13.54
N ASN A 559 1.33 6.89 -12.27
CA ASN A 559 0.67 8.13 -11.82
C ASN A 559 1.70 9.14 -11.28
N ALA A 560 2.56 8.69 -10.37
CA ALA A 560 3.44 9.58 -9.60
C ALA A 560 4.48 10.31 -10.46
N LEU A 561 5.10 9.63 -11.44
CA LEU A 561 6.12 10.28 -12.30
C LEU A 561 5.49 11.30 -13.25
N PRO A 562 4.39 11.01 -13.97
CA PRO A 562 3.69 12.03 -14.76
C PRO A 562 3.20 13.22 -13.93
N GLU A 563 2.61 12.99 -12.74
CA GLU A 563 2.16 14.06 -11.85
C GLU A 563 3.33 14.96 -11.41
N LEU A 564 4.46 14.36 -11.03
CA LEU A 564 5.65 15.11 -10.62
C LEU A 564 6.18 16.03 -11.72
N VAL A 565 6.36 15.51 -12.95
CA VAL A 565 6.93 16.31 -14.05
C VAL A 565 5.92 17.34 -14.57
N HIS A 566 4.64 16.95 -14.69
CA HIS A 566 3.57 17.86 -15.12
C HIS A 566 3.35 18.99 -14.13
N GLY A 567 3.35 18.69 -12.82
CA GLY A 567 3.23 19.69 -11.75
C GLY A 567 4.38 20.71 -11.76
N GLY A 568 5.54 20.34 -12.31
CA GLY A 568 6.67 21.25 -12.54
C GLY A 568 6.69 21.90 -13.94
N GLY A 569 5.66 21.69 -14.77
CA GLY A 569 5.61 22.22 -16.13
C GLY A 569 6.63 21.60 -17.09
N ARG A 570 7.01 20.33 -16.87
CA ARG A 570 8.02 19.59 -17.64
C ARG A 570 7.49 18.28 -18.19
N GLY A 571 8.18 17.73 -19.19
CA GLY A 571 8.09 16.31 -19.53
C GLY A 571 9.13 15.47 -18.80
N GLY A 572 9.22 14.20 -19.17
CA GLY A 572 10.16 13.26 -18.57
C GLY A 572 10.64 12.19 -19.54
N HIS A 573 11.92 11.87 -19.43
CA HIS A 573 12.54 10.73 -20.09
C HIS A 573 13.03 9.74 -19.02
N PHE A 574 12.51 8.53 -19.05
CA PHE A 574 12.75 7.50 -18.04
C PHE A 574 13.32 6.22 -18.65
N GLU A 575 14.12 5.49 -17.88
CA GLU A 575 14.63 4.16 -18.21
C GLU A 575 14.00 3.12 -17.27
N LEU A 576 13.24 2.19 -17.86
CA LEU A 576 12.50 1.17 -17.12
C LEU A 576 13.43 0.29 -16.28
N ARG A 577 14.60 -0.08 -16.82
CA ARG A 577 15.54 -1.00 -16.16
C ARG A 577 16.37 -0.34 -15.08
N ALA A 578 16.26 0.97 -14.90
CA ALA A 578 16.83 1.68 -13.76
C ALA A 578 15.96 1.57 -12.49
N ILE A 579 14.69 1.13 -12.61
CA ILE A 579 13.77 1.01 -11.47
C ILE A 579 14.18 -0.18 -10.60
N PRO A 580 14.38 0.00 -9.28
CA PRO A 580 14.67 -1.11 -8.37
C PRO A 580 13.56 -2.16 -8.40
N ASN A 581 13.92 -3.43 -8.57
CA ASN A 581 12.98 -4.51 -8.84
C ASN A 581 13.41 -5.83 -8.15
N ASP A 582 12.56 -6.38 -7.30
CA ASP A 582 12.75 -7.67 -6.61
C ASP A 582 11.99 -8.82 -7.31
N ASP A 583 11.24 -8.53 -8.38
CA ASP A 583 10.58 -9.50 -9.25
C ASP A 583 11.03 -9.31 -10.71
N PRO A 584 12.17 -9.92 -11.11
CA PRO A 584 12.76 -9.72 -12.44
C PRO A 584 11.87 -10.21 -13.60
N GLY A 585 10.87 -11.06 -13.31
CA GLY A 585 9.94 -11.58 -14.32
C GLY A 585 8.89 -10.57 -14.79
N MET A 586 8.74 -9.44 -14.09
CA MET A 586 7.72 -8.44 -14.41
C MET A 586 7.82 -7.89 -15.84
N SER A 587 6.67 -7.76 -16.50
CA SER A 587 6.54 -7.04 -17.76
C SER A 587 6.73 -5.53 -17.55
N PRO A 588 6.96 -4.75 -18.62
CA PRO A 588 6.96 -3.28 -18.54
C PRO A 588 5.69 -2.70 -17.89
N LEU A 589 4.52 -3.28 -18.18
CA LEU A 589 3.25 -2.89 -17.55
C LEU A 589 3.29 -3.13 -16.05
N ALA A 590 3.70 -4.33 -15.63
CA ALA A 590 3.76 -4.71 -14.22
C ALA A 590 4.76 -3.82 -13.45
N LEU A 591 5.95 -3.60 -13.98
CA LEU A 591 6.99 -2.80 -13.32
C LEU A 591 6.63 -1.32 -13.24
N TRP A 592 5.93 -0.76 -14.22
CA TRP A 592 5.52 0.64 -14.24
C TRP A 592 4.25 0.93 -13.42
N CYS A 593 3.28 0.01 -13.41
CA CYS A 593 1.94 0.23 -12.86
C CYS A 593 1.66 -0.51 -11.53
N ASN A 594 2.63 -1.25 -10.97
CA ASN A 594 2.45 -1.86 -9.63
C ASN A 594 2.36 -0.78 -8.54
N GLU A 595 1.59 -1.10 -7.51
CA GLU A 595 1.40 -0.27 -6.33
C GLU A 595 2.25 -0.80 -5.17
N SER A 596 3.50 -1.23 -5.46
CA SER A 596 4.46 -1.54 -4.39
C SER A 596 4.64 -0.34 -3.48
N GLN A 597 4.75 -0.62 -2.19
CA GLN A 597 4.70 0.36 -1.12
C GLN A 597 6.06 0.96 -0.79
N GLU A 598 6.08 1.91 0.15
CA GLU A 598 7.28 2.57 0.66
C GLU A 598 8.15 3.22 -0.42
N ARG A 599 7.52 3.86 -1.42
CA ARG A 599 8.21 4.56 -2.52
C ARG A 599 7.80 6.03 -2.60
N TYR A 600 8.77 6.85 -2.99
CA TYR A 600 8.62 8.27 -3.31
C TYR A 600 9.29 8.56 -4.64
N VAL A 601 8.78 9.56 -5.36
CA VAL A 601 9.46 10.12 -6.54
C VAL A 601 9.94 11.53 -6.23
N LEU A 602 11.17 11.84 -6.61
CA LEU A 602 11.80 13.13 -6.32
C LEU A 602 12.49 13.70 -7.55
N ALA A 603 12.40 15.01 -7.72
CA ALA A 603 13.34 15.77 -8.53
C ALA A 603 14.38 16.42 -7.62
N VAL A 604 15.66 16.29 -7.96
CA VAL A 604 16.76 16.87 -7.18
C VAL A 604 17.52 17.93 -7.97
N VAL A 605 18.15 18.86 -7.25
CA VAL A 605 19.09 19.82 -7.84
C VAL A 605 20.23 19.03 -8.50
N PRO A 606 20.50 19.20 -9.81
CA PRO A 606 21.51 18.39 -10.52
C PRO A 606 22.88 18.39 -9.86
N GLN A 607 23.32 19.53 -9.35
CA GLN A 607 24.63 19.71 -8.71
C GLN A 607 24.72 19.08 -7.32
N GLN A 608 23.59 18.65 -6.74
CA GLN A 608 23.51 18.04 -5.42
C GLN A 608 23.11 16.56 -5.49
N LEU A 609 23.15 15.93 -6.67
CA LEU A 609 22.84 14.52 -6.83
C LEU A 609 23.74 13.64 -5.96
N ASP A 610 25.06 13.83 -6.02
CA ASP A 610 26.01 13.01 -5.24
C ASP A 610 25.76 13.14 -3.73
N LEU A 611 25.49 14.36 -3.26
CA LEU A 611 25.08 14.60 -1.87
C LEU A 611 23.82 13.80 -1.52
N PHE A 612 22.80 13.80 -2.38
CA PHE A 612 21.57 13.05 -2.13
C PHE A 612 21.81 11.54 -2.08
N LEU A 613 22.63 11.01 -2.99
CA LEU A 613 23.00 9.58 -3.01
C LEU A 613 23.78 9.19 -1.75
N ASP A 614 24.68 10.06 -1.27
CA ASP A 614 25.42 9.85 -0.01
C ASP A 614 24.47 9.80 1.20
N LEU A 615 23.44 10.66 1.24
CA LEU A 615 22.41 10.63 2.28
C LEU A 615 21.65 9.30 2.25
N CYS A 616 21.24 8.84 1.06
CA CYS A 616 20.56 7.56 0.89
C CYS A 616 21.43 6.39 1.36
N GLN A 617 22.70 6.36 0.95
CA GLN A 617 23.65 5.31 1.36
C GLN A 617 23.83 5.29 2.89
N LYS A 618 23.96 6.46 3.51
CA LYS A 618 24.13 6.59 4.97
C LYS A 618 22.91 6.08 5.74
N GLU A 619 21.70 6.38 5.29
CA GLU A 619 20.47 5.87 5.90
C GLU A 619 20.09 4.47 5.38
N ARG A 620 20.93 3.88 4.52
CA ARG A 620 20.71 2.60 3.84
C ARG A 620 19.38 2.59 3.08
N CYS A 621 18.88 3.74 2.65
CA CYS A 621 17.67 3.82 1.86
C CYS A 621 18.00 3.48 0.39
N PRO A 622 17.38 2.45 -0.22
CA PRO A 622 17.57 2.21 -1.64
C PRO A 622 17.04 3.40 -2.44
N CYS A 623 17.78 3.79 -3.47
CA CYS A 623 17.36 4.82 -4.39
C CYS A 623 17.93 4.52 -5.79
N ALA A 624 17.25 5.02 -6.82
CA ALA A 624 17.74 4.94 -8.19
C ALA A 624 17.36 6.19 -8.96
N VAL A 625 18.31 6.70 -9.76
CA VAL A 625 18.02 7.70 -10.78
C VAL A 625 17.36 6.98 -11.95
N VAL A 626 16.06 7.22 -12.13
CA VAL A 626 15.25 6.53 -13.14
C VAL A 626 15.06 7.34 -14.41
N GLY A 627 15.48 8.60 -14.42
CA GLY A 627 15.30 9.47 -15.57
C GLY A 627 15.63 10.92 -15.28
N LYS A 628 15.15 11.80 -16.15
CA LYS A 628 15.33 13.24 -16.05
C LYS A 628 14.17 14.02 -16.65
N THR A 629 14.00 15.26 -16.19
CA THR A 629 13.02 16.19 -16.76
C THR A 629 13.42 16.66 -18.17
N THR A 630 12.42 16.99 -18.99
CA THR A 630 12.61 17.54 -20.34
C THR A 630 11.82 18.83 -20.52
N GLU A 631 12.27 19.70 -21.43
CA GLU A 631 11.51 20.91 -21.80
C GLU A 631 10.20 20.57 -22.52
N ALA A 632 10.24 19.62 -23.46
CA ALA A 632 9.05 19.14 -24.13
C ALA A 632 8.11 18.47 -23.13
N LEU A 633 6.81 18.82 -23.15
CA LEU A 633 5.74 18.22 -22.34
C LEU A 633 5.36 16.82 -22.84
N HIS A 634 6.35 15.94 -22.86
CA HIS A 634 6.28 14.60 -23.42
C HIS A 634 6.77 13.58 -22.39
N LEU A 635 6.09 12.45 -22.33
CA LEU A 635 6.45 11.33 -21.47
C LEU A 635 7.05 10.23 -22.33
N ARG A 636 8.31 9.86 -22.03
CA ARG A 636 9.00 8.77 -22.72
C ARG A 636 9.57 7.80 -21.69
N LEU A 637 9.27 6.52 -21.89
CA LEU A 637 9.85 5.41 -21.13
C LEU A 637 10.61 4.52 -22.12
N ALA A 638 11.91 4.37 -21.90
CA ALA A 638 12.78 3.45 -22.62
C ALA A 638 12.90 2.12 -21.86
N ASP A 639 13.28 1.07 -22.59
CA ASP A 639 13.61 -0.24 -22.04
C ASP A 639 14.82 -0.80 -22.79
N ASP A 640 16.00 -0.66 -22.17
CA ASP A 640 17.26 -1.14 -22.77
C ASP A 640 17.26 -2.66 -23.01
N PHE A 641 16.52 -3.46 -22.22
CA PHE A 641 16.44 -4.92 -22.40
C PHE A 641 15.72 -5.30 -23.71
N ALA A 642 14.67 -4.56 -24.06
CA ALA A 642 13.93 -4.75 -25.31
C ALA A 642 14.76 -4.36 -26.54
N SER A 643 15.73 -3.45 -26.38
CA SER A 643 16.61 -3.02 -27.47
C SER A 643 17.65 -4.08 -27.88
N GLN A 644 18.00 -5.02 -26.98
CA GLN A 644 19.03 -6.04 -27.20
C GLN A 644 18.52 -7.34 -27.86
N HIS A 645 17.21 -7.60 -27.83
CA HIS A 645 16.62 -8.89 -28.25
C HIS A 645 15.98 -8.88 -29.66
N HIS A 646 16.20 -7.84 -30.47
CA HIS A 646 15.65 -7.75 -31.83
C HIS A 646 16.71 -7.48 -32.90
N ASP A 647 16.68 -8.30 -33.95
CA ASP A 647 17.56 -8.32 -35.15
C ASP A 647 17.64 -6.96 -35.85
N GLY A 648 18.49 -6.04 -35.36
CA GLY A 648 19.14 -4.94 -36.09
C GLY A 648 18.29 -3.95 -36.90
N LYS A 649 16.95 -4.06 -36.88
CA LYS A 649 15.99 -3.25 -37.63
C LYS A 649 14.82 -2.91 -36.72
N VAL A 650 15.01 -1.92 -35.86
CA VAL A 650 13.92 -1.39 -35.03
C VAL A 650 13.68 0.06 -35.45
N THR A 651 12.47 0.38 -35.88
CA THR A 651 11.99 1.76 -35.93
C THR A 651 11.88 2.27 -34.49
N HIS A 652 12.44 3.44 -34.18
CA HIS A 652 12.62 3.95 -32.81
C HIS A 652 11.37 3.92 -31.89
N HIS A 653 10.16 3.87 -32.44
CA HIS A 653 8.91 3.82 -31.67
C HIS A 653 8.45 2.40 -31.27
N ALA A 654 8.91 1.34 -31.94
CA ALA A 654 8.45 -0.02 -31.66
C ALA A 654 8.98 -0.58 -30.32
N ALA A 655 10.14 -0.10 -29.85
CA ALA A 655 10.79 -0.57 -28.63
C ALA A 655 10.43 0.21 -27.35
N LEU A 656 9.71 1.34 -27.44
CA LEU A 656 9.41 2.17 -26.27
C LEU A 656 8.10 1.75 -25.60
N PRO A 657 8.11 1.35 -24.31
CA PRO A 657 6.88 1.10 -23.57
C PRO A 657 5.92 2.30 -23.55
N ILE A 658 6.43 3.54 -23.47
CA ILE A 658 5.61 4.77 -23.45
C ILE A 658 6.26 5.83 -24.33
N ASP A 659 5.46 6.44 -25.20
CA ASP A 659 5.88 7.57 -26.04
C ASP A 659 4.67 8.47 -26.40
N ILE A 660 4.18 9.23 -25.43
CA ILE A 660 2.98 10.08 -25.57
C ILE A 660 3.17 11.47 -24.97
N SER A 661 2.42 12.46 -25.47
CA SER A 661 2.37 13.78 -24.83
C SER A 661 1.63 13.73 -23.50
N LEU A 662 2.06 14.57 -22.55
CA LEU A 662 1.37 14.70 -21.26
C LEU A 662 -0.06 15.22 -21.44
N ASP A 663 -0.30 16.09 -22.42
CA ASP A 663 -1.65 16.59 -22.75
C ASP A 663 -2.59 15.47 -23.23
N PHE A 664 -2.06 14.44 -23.91
CA PHE A 664 -2.86 13.28 -24.30
C PHE A 664 -3.15 12.36 -23.11
N LEU A 665 -2.16 12.15 -22.24
CA LEU A 665 -2.34 11.32 -21.04
C LEU A 665 -3.30 11.97 -20.01
N LEU A 666 -3.11 13.27 -19.78
CA LEU A 666 -3.81 14.06 -18.76
C LEU A 666 -5.02 14.81 -19.33
N GLY A 667 -5.27 14.71 -20.62
CA GLY A 667 -6.42 15.32 -21.28
C GLY A 667 -7.74 14.90 -20.64
N ASN A 668 -8.70 15.82 -20.58
CA ASN A 668 -9.99 15.55 -19.95
C ASN A 668 -10.98 15.00 -20.99
N PRO A 669 -11.54 13.79 -20.79
CA PRO A 669 -12.83 13.45 -21.41
C PRO A 669 -13.91 14.43 -20.92
N PRO A 670 -15.08 14.52 -21.58
CA PRO A 670 -16.15 15.44 -21.22
C PRO A 670 -16.49 15.37 -19.73
N ARG A 671 -16.72 16.54 -19.10
CA ARG A 671 -17.03 16.62 -17.68
C ARG A 671 -18.29 15.80 -17.37
N MET A 672 -18.17 14.87 -16.43
CA MET A 672 -19.31 14.08 -15.95
C MET A 672 -20.44 15.00 -15.47
N VAL A 673 -21.68 14.69 -15.85
CA VAL A 673 -22.89 15.32 -15.32
C VAL A 673 -23.72 14.26 -14.62
N ARG A 674 -24.11 14.53 -13.37
CA ARG A 674 -24.99 13.65 -12.59
C ARG A 674 -26.37 14.27 -12.50
N ASP A 675 -27.32 13.67 -13.19
CA ASP A 675 -28.74 14.01 -13.10
C ASP A 675 -29.41 13.06 -12.10
N VAL A 676 -29.91 13.62 -11.00
CA VAL A 676 -30.43 12.86 -9.85
C VAL A 676 -31.71 13.50 -9.30
N THR A 677 -32.51 12.69 -8.62
CA THR A 677 -33.73 13.15 -7.94
C THR A 677 -33.64 12.93 -6.43
N ARG A 678 -34.27 13.81 -5.66
CA ARG A 678 -34.37 13.66 -4.21
C ARG A 678 -35.38 12.57 -3.86
N ILE A 679 -34.94 11.64 -3.02
CA ILE A 679 -35.81 10.64 -2.40
C ILE A 679 -36.21 11.18 -1.02
N SER A 680 -37.49 11.51 -0.83
CA SER A 680 -38.02 11.90 0.47
C SER A 680 -38.16 10.68 1.38
N SER A 681 -37.52 10.68 2.55
CA SER A 681 -37.79 9.68 3.58
C SER A 681 -39.17 9.95 4.20
N ALA A 682 -40.02 8.93 4.27
CA ALA A 682 -41.37 9.03 4.84
C ALA A 682 -41.39 9.18 6.38
N SER A 683 -40.27 9.49 7.02
CA SER A 683 -40.13 9.44 8.49
C SER A 683 -40.03 10.82 9.14
N GLN A 684 -40.95 11.74 8.83
CA GLN A 684 -41.09 12.97 9.63
C GLN A 684 -42.47 13.67 9.57
N ARG A 685 -43.56 12.98 9.19
CA ARG A 685 -44.92 13.59 9.23
C ARG A 685 -45.88 13.08 10.30
N ASP A 686 -45.59 12.00 11.03
CA ASP A 686 -46.57 11.44 12.00
C ASP A 686 -46.17 11.48 13.50
N ALA A 687 -45.09 12.16 13.88
CA ALA A 687 -44.76 12.37 15.30
C ALA A 687 -45.45 13.62 15.92
N GLY A 688 -46.58 14.05 15.36
CA GLY A 688 -47.18 15.36 15.62
C GLY A 688 -48.69 15.37 15.81
N ALA A 689 -49.30 14.33 16.37
CA ALA A 689 -50.69 14.37 16.83
C ALA A 689 -50.94 13.34 17.94
N GLY A 690 -50.59 13.64 19.19
CA GLY A 690 -50.98 12.74 20.29
C GLY A 690 -50.27 12.87 21.64
N ALA A 691 -49.26 13.74 21.79
CA ALA A 691 -48.65 13.98 23.10
C ALA A 691 -49.14 15.33 23.68
N PRO A 692 -49.71 15.37 24.90
CA PRO A 692 -50.08 16.64 25.54
C PRO A 692 -48.79 17.44 25.84
N PRO A 693 -48.87 18.78 25.83
CA PRO A 693 -47.68 19.62 25.96
C PRO A 693 -47.03 19.40 27.33
N ARG A 694 -45.74 18.98 27.33
CA ARG A 694 -44.91 19.02 28.53
C ARG A 694 -44.69 20.48 28.93
N GLU A 695 -45.10 20.83 30.15
CA GLU A 695 -44.81 22.13 30.75
C GLU A 695 -43.30 22.40 30.75
N ARG A 696 -42.91 23.59 30.30
CA ARG A 696 -41.52 24.08 30.40
C ARG A 696 -41.19 24.31 31.88
N PRO A 697 -40.08 23.79 32.41
CA PRO A 697 -39.60 24.22 33.72
C PRO A 697 -39.23 25.71 33.65
N LYS A 698 -39.72 26.48 34.60
CA LYS A 698 -39.40 27.90 34.79
C LYS A 698 -37.88 28.07 34.94
N LYS A 699 -37.32 29.05 34.21
CA LYS A 699 -35.95 29.57 34.42
C LYS A 699 -35.73 29.86 35.91
N ARG A 700 -34.69 29.27 36.51
CA ARG A 700 -34.05 29.82 37.71
C ARG A 700 -32.98 30.84 37.27
N PRO A 701 -32.79 31.95 38.01
CA PRO A 701 -31.81 32.97 37.65
C PRO A 701 -30.38 32.53 38.02
N ASP A 702 -29.46 33.15 37.28
CA ASP A 702 -28.00 33.12 37.34
C ASP A 702 -27.39 32.91 38.75
N GLU A 703 -26.53 31.90 38.88
CA GLU A 703 -25.51 31.83 39.92
C GLU A 703 -24.13 31.64 39.26
N GLU A 704 -23.28 32.64 39.47
CA GLU A 704 -21.86 32.66 39.13
C GLU A 704 -21.12 31.50 39.80
N PHE A 705 -20.34 30.75 39.03
CA PHE A 705 -19.29 29.87 39.57
C PHE A 705 -17.93 30.36 39.08
N THR A 706 -17.25 31.11 39.94
CA THR A 706 -15.80 31.32 39.95
C THR A 706 -15.08 29.99 40.19
N LEU A 707 -14.11 29.67 39.33
CA LEU A 707 -13.15 28.59 39.55
C LEU A 707 -11.80 29.20 39.96
N HIS A 708 -11.31 28.76 41.13
CA HIS A 708 -9.95 28.94 41.63
C HIS A 708 -9.01 27.89 41.04
#